data_AF-A0A937J0D8-F1
#
_entry.id   AF-A0A937J0D8-F1
#
_cell.length_a   1.000
_cell.length_b   1.000
_cell.length_c   1.000
_cell.angle_alpha   90.00
_cell.angle_beta   90.00
_cell.angle_gamma   90.00
#
_symmetry.space_group_name_H-M   'P 1'
#
loop_
_entity.id
_entity.type
_entity.pdbx_description
1 polymer ?
#
loop_
_entity_poly.entity_id
_entity_poly.type
_entity_poly.pdbx_seq_one_letter_code
_entity_poly.pdbx_strand_id
1 'polypeptide(L)'
;MNDIGNKCSLRNSMLVLVCFITTFTSVTLLAKDYSTSQAGKTIDSLDVDGNGQVDALTDGLLLLRSMFGLSGDSLINGVISYDAFYTSSSDIEARVSALGTRTDIDSDGDIDALTDGLIILRYLFGIRGDAMTNGVIADGGQRKTPDEIEDYMNSLTSDSLVNLVPYYYGTKIPSYVSTPPQSYELFDANVRVYGQLEGINHQPTSSPGAGKFIFNRVYRSFKHGLEWGQQFGVFGSWLGSFGNNSIEGGLWVNPKTAGPHYYPTLHLAGIGDAYHACNDVQMGSGLYERFIGDKWLTMIQISNRVLSVPGVNIAFDMEQNPHADDNGIWIGSGWSYLNLNHPRDFKFWISFIESYDYQGPVNGYIPEHFNWIDPEKISEGSYAQRRADYGDNFGTFATLGSERNWGNGNERIGLRAHNLGNDRYYVPVAKLPDIKQREYLLAHPQTIEISSMEDFSASLRANSITDTLISTEDLEIDGIYESTHNQLKLIEDINGEEHRFMIVPSYQIGYDSAGGFVEWDHSTESIKAAQREQNGYLYVKKLTDKWIVEDGASEDYKNHPHSYQTELIDSPDDIVRVPRTNHQFFNYKERDVTHPDFKNWDTSGKTRYQENLQNGSIATYVWFKFIEQPAVKTAKQNHPETYTDEYLEELQAYIENLHTTVNQSSLSNPGEPIFINYRGGPNPDDKDPHLAKVDPGQLVSAPAGFEVGYVPVVISVYYPPAVSENGAGMITEPHHDCSNATWTDTYHPDIEQI
;
A
#
# COMPACT_ATOMS: atom_id res chain seq x y z
N MET A 1 36.18 -61.71 35.65
CA MET A 1 37.15 -60.66 36.03
C MET A 1 36.46 -59.35 35.68
N ASN A 2 35.51 -58.86 36.48
CA ASN A 2 35.66 -58.13 37.75
C ASN A 2 36.58 -56.91 37.56
N ASP A 3 36.26 -55.69 37.96
CA ASP A 3 35.10 -55.07 38.60
C ASP A 3 35.40 -53.55 38.68
N ILE A 4 34.37 -52.70 38.76
CA ILE A 4 34.22 -51.54 39.68
C ILE A 4 35.46 -50.61 39.86
N GLY A 5 35.44 -49.33 39.52
CA GLY A 5 34.52 -48.30 40.03
C GLY A 5 35.08 -47.62 41.30
N ASN A 6 35.19 -46.28 41.30
CA ASN A 6 34.91 -45.33 42.40
C ASN A 6 35.67 -44.01 42.21
N LYS A 7 34.94 -42.91 41.94
CA LYS A 7 34.49 -41.85 42.89
C LYS A 7 35.62 -40.86 43.25
N CYS A 8 35.62 -39.65 42.70
CA CYS A 8 34.82 -38.47 43.12
C CYS A 8 35.32 -37.86 44.44
N SER A 9 35.87 -36.63 44.39
CA SER A 9 35.52 -35.49 45.28
C SER A 9 36.60 -34.40 45.36
N LEU A 10 36.26 -33.24 44.81
CA LEU A 10 36.37 -31.85 45.32
C LEU A 10 37.66 -31.26 45.96
N ARG A 11 37.90 -30.01 45.53
CA ARG A 11 38.36 -28.79 46.24
C ARG A 11 39.86 -28.59 46.51
N ASN A 12 40.48 -27.60 45.85
CA ASN A 12 40.68 -26.26 46.43
C ASN A 12 41.41 -25.30 45.47
N SER A 13 41.13 -24.01 45.67
CA SER A 13 41.50 -22.84 44.88
C SER A 13 42.96 -22.35 45.06
N MET A 14 43.40 -21.55 44.07
CA MET A 14 44.15 -20.27 44.18
C MET A 14 45.69 -20.24 43.97
N LEU A 15 46.13 -19.14 43.30
CA LEU A 15 47.49 -18.57 43.02
C LEU A 15 48.28 -19.13 41.81
N VAL A 16 49.01 -18.39 40.94
CA VAL A 16 49.16 -16.98 40.43
C VAL A 16 50.53 -16.90 39.69
N LEU A 17 50.64 -16.05 38.64
CA LEU A 17 51.87 -15.49 37.98
C LEU A 17 52.75 -16.42 37.11
N VAL A 18 53.32 -16.05 35.94
CA VAL A 18 54.00 -14.84 35.39
C VAL A 18 53.87 -14.83 33.84
N CYS A 19 53.32 -13.81 33.15
CA CYS A 19 53.90 -12.58 32.55
C CYS A 19 54.88 -12.74 31.35
N PHE A 20 54.51 -12.21 30.15
CA PHE A 20 55.24 -11.12 29.44
C PHE A 20 54.42 -10.54 28.26
N ILE A 21 54.62 -9.24 28.03
CA ILE A 21 53.83 -8.22 27.30
C ILE A 21 54.41 -7.88 25.92
N THR A 22 53.58 -7.48 24.94
CA THR A 22 53.67 -6.27 24.05
C THR A 22 52.52 -6.31 23.02
N THR A 23 51.79 -5.27 22.57
CA THR A 23 51.59 -3.83 22.83
C THR A 23 50.25 -3.46 22.17
N PHE A 24 49.32 -2.80 22.88
CA PHE A 24 48.07 -2.26 22.33
C PHE A 24 48.13 -0.72 22.35
N THR A 25 47.82 -0.08 21.22
CA THR A 25 47.44 1.34 21.16
C THR A 25 45.92 1.45 21.32
N SER A 26 45.50 2.27 22.28
CA SER A 26 44.10 2.51 22.66
C SER A 26 43.32 3.28 21.58
N VAL A 27 42.16 2.77 21.21
CA VAL A 27 41.01 3.58 20.77
C VAL A 27 39.93 3.39 21.83
N THR A 28 39.65 4.47 22.56
CA THR A 28 38.57 4.53 23.54
C THR A 28 37.25 4.56 22.78
N LEU A 29 36.56 3.43 22.66
CA LEU A 29 35.13 3.44 22.36
C LEU A 29 34.39 3.59 23.69
N LEU A 30 33.69 4.70 23.85
CA LEU A 30 32.71 4.88 24.91
C LEU A 30 31.64 3.79 24.74
N ALA A 31 31.69 2.75 25.57
CA ALA A 31 30.51 1.96 25.83
C ALA A 31 29.48 2.90 26.47
N LYS A 32 28.49 3.33 25.69
CA LYS A 32 27.24 3.83 26.26
C LYS A 32 26.64 2.64 27.00
N ASP A 33 26.57 2.74 28.32
CA ASP A 33 25.72 1.88 29.13
C ASP A 33 24.28 2.04 28.64
N TYR A 34 23.83 1.13 27.77
CA TYR A 34 22.42 0.90 27.52
C TYR A 34 21.89 0.10 28.70
N SER A 35 21.56 0.80 29.78
CA SER A 35 20.73 0.24 30.84
C SER A 35 19.35 -0.02 30.24
N THR A 36 19.13 -1.27 29.84
CA THR A 36 17.86 -1.84 29.45
C THR A 36 16.85 -1.71 30.58
N SER A 37 15.79 -0.94 30.35
CA SER A 37 14.48 -1.24 30.93
C SER A 37 13.65 -1.97 29.86
N GLN A 38 14.06 -3.18 29.52
CA GLN A 38 13.19 -4.17 28.85
C GLN A 38 12.49 -5.00 29.92
N ALA A 39 11.45 -4.43 30.53
CA ALA A 39 10.54 -5.17 31.37
C ALA A 39 9.14 -5.01 30.79
N GLY A 40 8.60 -6.11 30.23
CA GLY A 40 7.16 -6.26 29.99
C GLY A 40 6.65 -5.97 28.57
N LYS A 41 7.32 -6.45 27.51
CA LYS A 41 6.65 -6.59 26.21
C LYS A 41 6.19 -8.04 26.09
N THR A 42 4.89 -8.29 26.18
CA THR A 42 4.29 -9.61 25.93
C THR A 42 4.34 -9.92 24.43
N ILE A 43 4.52 -11.19 24.05
CA ILE A 43 4.44 -11.62 22.65
C ILE A 43 3.17 -12.45 22.42
N ASP A 44 2.53 -12.24 21.27
CA ASP A 44 1.19 -12.79 20.99
C ASP A 44 1.13 -14.08 20.17
N SER A 45 2.28 -14.68 19.86
CA SER A 45 2.42 -15.93 19.10
C SER A 45 3.36 -16.90 19.81
N LEU A 46 3.14 -18.21 19.65
CA LEU A 46 4.09 -19.25 20.07
C LEU A 46 5.34 -19.34 19.18
N ASP A 47 5.45 -18.56 18.11
CA ASP A 47 6.68 -18.41 17.31
C ASP A 47 7.80 -17.76 18.15
N VAL A 48 8.58 -18.58 18.84
CA VAL A 48 9.65 -18.14 19.75
C VAL A 48 10.98 -17.96 19.03
N ASP A 49 11.23 -18.64 17.90
CA ASP A 49 12.45 -18.45 17.11
C ASP A 49 12.33 -17.35 16.03
N GLY A 50 11.12 -16.86 15.77
CA GLY A 50 10.84 -15.74 14.89
C GLY A 50 11.06 -16.04 13.41
N ASN A 51 11.07 -17.31 13.01
CA ASN A 51 11.13 -17.70 11.59
C ASN A 51 9.80 -17.47 10.86
N GLY A 52 8.76 -17.14 11.62
CA GLY A 52 7.44 -16.93 11.12
C GLY A 52 6.61 -18.21 10.92
N GLN A 53 6.97 -19.32 11.52
CA GLN A 53 6.17 -20.53 11.46
C GLN A 53 6.07 -21.06 12.87
N VAL A 54 4.85 -21.14 13.40
CA VAL A 54 4.65 -21.85 14.66
C VAL A 54 4.70 -23.35 14.40
N ASP A 55 5.83 -23.99 14.66
CA ASP A 55 6.03 -25.41 14.38
C ASP A 55 6.50 -26.23 15.59
N ALA A 56 6.26 -27.55 15.50
CA ALA A 56 6.48 -28.46 16.63
C ALA A 56 7.97 -28.73 16.91
N LEU A 57 8.83 -28.69 15.90
CA LEU A 57 10.22 -29.11 15.99
C LEU A 57 11.16 -27.95 16.34
N THR A 58 10.72 -26.72 16.11
CA THR A 58 11.39 -25.49 16.53
C THR A 58 10.70 -24.96 17.80
N ASP A 59 9.57 -24.28 17.68
CA ASP A 59 8.91 -23.55 18.77
C ASP A 59 8.38 -24.46 19.85
N GLY A 60 7.63 -25.50 19.45
CA GLY A 60 7.07 -26.48 20.38
C GLY A 60 8.16 -27.13 21.23
N LEU A 61 9.32 -27.42 20.64
CA LEU A 61 10.43 -28.03 21.34
C LEU A 61 11.22 -27.01 22.18
N LEU A 62 11.37 -25.76 21.72
CA LEU A 62 11.98 -24.67 22.51
C LEU A 62 11.15 -24.38 23.77
N LEU A 63 9.83 -24.28 23.63
CA LEU A 63 8.89 -24.10 24.74
C LEU A 63 8.95 -25.28 25.72
N LEU A 64 8.87 -26.51 25.21
CA LEU A 64 8.95 -27.71 26.04
C LEU A 64 10.28 -27.80 26.80
N ARG A 65 11.41 -27.52 26.13
CA ARG A 65 12.75 -27.50 26.75
C ARG A 65 12.83 -26.44 27.85
N SER A 66 12.30 -25.25 27.59
CA SER A 66 12.26 -24.18 28.57
C SER A 66 11.40 -24.53 29.79
N MET A 67 10.24 -25.16 29.60
CA MET A 67 9.36 -25.65 30.68
C MET A 67 10.03 -26.75 31.53
N PHE A 68 10.96 -27.53 30.96
CA PHE A 68 11.83 -28.44 31.73
C PHE A 68 13.01 -27.75 32.43
N GLY A 69 13.14 -26.43 32.30
CA GLY A 69 14.20 -25.63 32.93
C GLY A 69 15.54 -25.65 32.18
N LEU A 70 15.55 -26.01 30.89
CA LEU A 70 16.76 -25.96 30.07
C LEU A 70 17.04 -24.51 29.61
N SER A 71 18.32 -24.16 29.57
CA SER A 71 18.84 -22.83 29.20
C SER A 71 20.16 -22.92 28.43
N GLY A 72 20.63 -21.81 27.87
CA GLY A 72 21.88 -21.77 27.10
C GLY A 72 21.87 -22.71 25.90
N ASP A 73 23.01 -23.35 25.60
CA ASP A 73 23.13 -24.30 24.47
C ASP A 73 22.14 -25.46 24.56
N SER A 74 21.75 -25.87 25.76
CA SER A 74 20.81 -26.99 25.95
C SER A 74 19.38 -26.66 25.51
N LEU A 75 19.04 -25.37 25.50
CA LEU A 75 17.77 -24.87 24.98
C LEU A 75 17.77 -24.93 23.44
N ILE A 76 18.80 -24.37 22.81
CA ILE A 76 18.79 -24.03 21.37
C ILE A 76 19.44 -25.07 20.44
N ASN A 77 20.28 -25.97 20.94
CA ASN A 77 21.06 -26.84 20.06
C ASN A 77 20.16 -27.81 19.27
N GLY A 78 20.28 -27.75 17.93
CA GLY A 78 19.60 -28.62 16.97
C GLY A 78 18.10 -28.37 16.80
N VAL A 79 17.59 -27.23 17.27
CA VAL A 79 16.15 -26.91 17.22
C VAL A 79 15.82 -25.53 16.67
N ILE A 80 16.81 -24.63 16.52
CA ILE A 80 16.59 -23.34 15.86
C ILE A 80 16.41 -23.55 14.37
N SER A 81 15.37 -22.95 13.76
CA SER A 81 15.17 -23.00 12.31
C SER A 81 16.33 -22.34 11.55
N TYR A 82 16.56 -22.76 10.31
CA TYR A 82 17.62 -22.16 9.47
C TYR A 82 17.30 -20.70 9.08
N ASP A 83 16.03 -20.33 9.09
CA ASP A 83 15.46 -19.02 8.80
C ASP A 83 14.97 -18.27 10.06
N ALA A 84 15.31 -18.76 11.25
CA ALA A 84 14.98 -18.12 12.51
C ALA A 84 15.61 -16.73 12.64
N PHE A 85 14.81 -15.75 13.08
CA PHE A 85 15.29 -14.40 13.38
C PHE A 85 16.05 -14.36 14.71
N TYR A 86 15.61 -15.14 15.69
CA TYR A 86 16.21 -15.25 17.02
C TYR A 86 16.98 -16.56 17.13
N THR A 87 18.30 -16.46 17.19
CA THR A 87 19.18 -17.64 17.13
C THR A 87 20.02 -17.84 18.41
N SER A 88 20.09 -16.82 19.27
CA SER A 88 20.84 -16.89 20.53
C SER A 88 19.97 -17.39 21.67
N SER A 89 20.55 -18.12 22.62
CA SER A 89 19.80 -18.64 23.78
C SER A 89 19.21 -17.52 24.63
N SER A 90 19.90 -16.37 24.74
CA SER A 90 19.39 -15.21 25.47
C SER A 90 18.16 -14.60 24.82
N ASP A 91 18.10 -14.56 23.48
CA ASP A 91 16.93 -14.01 22.78
C ASP A 91 15.73 -14.94 22.93
N ILE A 92 15.94 -16.25 22.79
CA ILE A 92 14.89 -17.25 22.98
C ILE A 92 14.37 -17.25 24.42
N GLU A 93 15.25 -17.22 25.42
CA GLU A 93 14.84 -17.14 26.83
C GLU A 93 14.01 -15.90 27.12
N ALA A 94 14.37 -14.75 26.52
CA ALA A 94 13.60 -13.52 26.65
C ALA A 94 12.20 -13.64 26.01
N ARG A 95 12.10 -14.30 24.86
CA ARG A 95 10.82 -14.51 24.15
C ARG A 95 9.91 -15.50 24.87
N VAL A 96 10.46 -16.62 25.35
CA VAL A 96 9.68 -17.55 26.17
C VAL A 96 9.16 -16.87 27.43
N SER A 97 9.99 -16.07 28.10
CA SER A 97 9.56 -15.26 29.25
C SER A 97 8.45 -14.26 28.90
N ALA A 98 8.51 -13.66 27.71
CA ALA A 98 7.52 -12.71 27.22
C ALA A 98 6.14 -13.33 26.92
N LEU A 99 6.03 -14.65 26.75
CA LEU A 99 4.73 -15.32 26.64
C LEU A 99 3.95 -15.28 27.96
N GLY A 100 4.64 -15.23 29.10
CA GLY A 100 4.01 -15.14 30.41
C GLY A 100 2.98 -16.25 30.64
N THR A 101 1.82 -15.89 31.19
CA THR A 101 0.72 -16.84 31.48
C THR A 101 0.02 -17.37 30.23
N ARG A 102 0.41 -16.94 29.02
CA ARG A 102 -0.23 -17.44 27.80
C ARG A 102 0.10 -18.90 27.53
N THR A 103 1.26 -19.37 28.00
CA THR A 103 1.65 -20.78 27.89
C THR A 103 1.03 -21.68 28.95
N ASP A 104 0.20 -21.15 29.86
CA ASP A 104 -0.73 -21.96 30.68
C ASP A 104 -1.94 -22.27 29.79
N ILE A 105 -1.93 -23.44 29.15
CA ILE A 105 -2.89 -23.86 28.12
C ILE A 105 -4.14 -24.44 28.73
N ASP A 106 -4.06 -25.19 29.82
CA ASP A 106 -5.26 -25.71 30.49
C ASP A 106 -5.84 -24.74 31.55
N SER A 107 -5.19 -23.60 31.77
CA SER A 107 -5.59 -22.52 32.67
C SER A 107 -5.66 -22.98 34.13
N ASP A 108 -4.76 -23.86 34.58
CA ASP A 108 -4.70 -24.31 35.97
C ASP A 108 -3.92 -23.35 36.90
N GLY A 109 -3.23 -22.37 36.33
CA GLY A 109 -2.44 -21.36 37.03
C GLY A 109 -0.96 -21.71 37.18
N ASP A 110 -0.55 -22.91 36.76
CA ASP A 110 0.82 -23.37 36.65
C ASP A 110 1.22 -23.44 35.15
N ILE A 111 2.51 -23.30 34.84
CA ILE A 111 3.04 -23.48 33.49
C ILE A 111 4.01 -24.65 33.54
N ASP A 112 3.64 -25.79 32.97
CA ASP A 112 4.46 -26.99 33.05
C ASP A 112 4.57 -27.83 31.76
N ALA A 113 5.66 -28.60 31.69
CA ALA A 113 6.01 -29.33 30.48
C ALA A 113 5.10 -30.53 30.20
N LEU A 114 4.50 -31.12 31.23
CA LEU A 114 3.72 -32.37 31.13
C LEU A 114 2.23 -32.11 30.90
N THR A 115 1.76 -30.91 31.19
CA THR A 115 0.42 -30.43 30.85
C THR A 115 0.52 -29.56 29.60
N ASP A 116 0.94 -28.31 29.73
CA ASP A 116 0.96 -27.29 28.70
C ASP A 116 1.91 -27.63 27.55
N GLY A 117 3.15 -27.98 27.89
CA GLY A 117 4.18 -28.30 26.90
C GLY A 117 3.78 -29.47 26.01
N LEU A 118 3.12 -30.49 26.56
CA LEU A 118 2.61 -31.61 25.78
C LEU A 118 1.39 -31.24 24.94
N ILE A 119 0.48 -30.39 25.43
CA ILE A 119 -0.66 -29.91 24.64
C ILE A 119 -0.18 -29.07 23.46
N ILE A 120 0.74 -28.12 23.69
CA ILE A 120 1.38 -27.30 22.65
C ILE A 120 2.00 -28.22 21.59
N LEU A 121 2.85 -29.17 22.02
CA LEU A 121 3.55 -30.04 21.08
C LEU A 121 2.59 -30.93 20.28
N ARG A 122 1.57 -31.52 20.93
CA ARG A 122 0.55 -32.33 20.25
C ARG A 122 -0.23 -31.52 19.22
N TYR A 123 -0.65 -30.32 19.61
CA TYR A 123 -1.36 -29.40 18.73
C TYR A 123 -0.50 -29.03 17.52
N LEU A 124 0.77 -28.70 17.70
CA LEU A 124 1.67 -28.34 16.59
C LEU A 124 2.01 -29.53 15.68
N PHE A 125 1.95 -30.77 16.18
CA PHE A 125 2.03 -31.99 15.35
C PHE A 125 0.72 -32.36 14.63
N GLY A 126 -0.33 -31.54 14.73
CA GLY A 126 -1.62 -31.81 14.09
C GLY A 126 -2.51 -32.81 14.84
N ILE A 127 -2.18 -33.15 16.08
CA ILE A 127 -3.04 -33.99 16.94
C ILE A 127 -4.18 -33.12 17.47
N ARG A 128 -5.41 -33.60 17.35
CA ARG A 128 -6.66 -32.87 17.66
C ARG A 128 -7.63 -33.72 18.46
N GLY A 129 -8.71 -33.11 18.96
CA GLY A 129 -9.76 -33.78 19.71
C GLY A 129 -9.26 -34.44 21.00
N ASP A 130 -9.92 -35.52 21.43
CA ASP A 130 -9.57 -36.24 22.66
C ASP A 130 -8.09 -36.67 22.70
N ALA A 131 -7.48 -36.97 21.55
CA ALA A 131 -6.07 -37.37 21.50
C ALA A 131 -5.10 -36.25 21.94
N MET A 132 -5.49 -34.99 21.76
CA MET A 132 -4.72 -33.83 22.21
C MET A 132 -4.74 -33.72 23.73
N THR A 133 -5.92 -33.83 24.35
CA THR A 133 -6.14 -33.56 25.79
C THR A 133 -6.02 -34.79 26.69
N ASN A 134 -6.07 -36.01 26.14
CA ASN A 134 -6.08 -37.23 26.94
C ASN A 134 -4.81 -37.37 27.80
N GLY A 135 -5.02 -37.42 29.12
CA GLY A 135 -4.00 -37.66 30.15
C GLY A 135 -3.01 -36.52 30.37
N VAL A 136 -3.30 -35.31 29.86
CA VAL A 136 -2.41 -34.13 30.00
C VAL A 136 -3.09 -32.90 30.57
N ILE A 137 -4.41 -32.89 30.76
CA ILE A 137 -5.09 -31.80 31.47
C ILE A 137 -4.88 -31.97 32.98
N ALA A 138 -4.43 -30.92 33.66
CA ALA A 138 -4.26 -30.88 35.10
C ALA A 138 -5.59 -31.00 35.84
N ASP A 139 -5.56 -31.53 37.06
CA ASP A 139 -6.75 -31.63 37.92
C ASP A 139 -7.40 -30.25 38.20
N GLY A 140 -6.57 -29.20 38.22
CA GLY A 140 -6.94 -27.80 38.45
C GLY A 140 -7.34 -27.00 37.19
N GLY A 141 -7.13 -27.55 35.99
CA GLY A 141 -7.34 -26.84 34.72
C GLY A 141 -8.76 -26.32 34.58
N GLN A 142 -8.91 -25.09 34.07
CA GLN A 142 -10.21 -24.49 33.78
C GLN A 142 -10.67 -24.77 32.34
N ARG A 143 -9.74 -24.96 31.40
CA ARG A 143 -10.02 -25.45 30.04
C ARG A 143 -9.81 -26.95 30.01
N LYS A 144 -10.89 -27.71 29.83
CA LYS A 144 -10.87 -29.19 29.96
C LYS A 144 -11.23 -29.92 28.69
N THR A 145 -12.00 -29.30 27.82
CA THR A 145 -12.47 -29.93 26.59
C THR A 145 -11.48 -29.71 25.46
N PRO A 146 -11.40 -30.64 24.48
CA PRO A 146 -10.61 -30.41 23.27
C PRO A 146 -10.97 -29.10 22.57
N ASP A 147 -12.27 -28.78 22.45
CA ASP A 147 -12.72 -27.57 21.76
C ASP A 147 -12.22 -26.29 22.44
N GLU A 148 -12.32 -26.17 23.77
CA GLU A 148 -11.81 -25.01 24.52
C GLU A 148 -10.29 -24.84 24.40
N ILE A 149 -9.56 -25.96 24.38
CA ILE A 149 -8.11 -25.97 24.22
C ILE A 149 -7.74 -25.62 22.78
N GLU A 150 -8.44 -26.16 21.78
CA GLU A 150 -8.21 -25.86 20.36
C GLU A 150 -8.50 -24.40 20.05
N ASP A 151 -9.60 -23.83 20.54
CA ASP A 151 -9.91 -22.41 20.39
C ASP A 151 -8.83 -21.51 20.98
N TYR A 152 -8.32 -21.88 22.16
CA TYR A 152 -7.22 -21.15 22.76
C TYR A 152 -5.90 -21.33 22.02
N MET A 153 -5.53 -22.56 21.67
CA MET A 153 -4.34 -22.83 20.88
C MET A 153 -4.40 -22.14 19.52
N ASN A 154 -5.57 -22.07 18.89
CA ASN A 154 -5.79 -21.27 17.69
C ASN A 154 -5.40 -19.82 17.94
N SER A 155 -5.80 -19.19 19.06
CA SER A 155 -5.40 -17.80 19.38
C SER A 155 -3.88 -17.61 19.55
N LEU A 156 -3.15 -18.66 19.96
CA LEU A 156 -1.70 -18.62 20.20
C LEU A 156 -0.86 -19.05 18.98
N THR A 157 -1.47 -19.78 18.04
CA THR A 157 -0.82 -20.35 16.84
C THR A 157 -1.32 -19.74 15.55
N SER A 158 -2.43 -19.00 15.60
CA SER A 158 -2.76 -18.00 14.60
C SER A 158 -1.74 -16.89 14.74
N ASP A 159 -0.56 -17.10 14.18
CA ASP A 159 0.42 -16.05 14.15
C ASP A 159 -0.14 -14.93 13.29
N SER A 160 -0.58 -13.87 13.95
CA SER A 160 -0.99 -12.62 13.35
C SER A 160 0.18 -11.94 12.63
N LEU A 161 1.41 -12.42 12.83
CA LEU A 161 2.64 -11.79 12.36
C LEU A 161 3.21 -12.43 11.08
N VAL A 162 2.79 -13.66 10.74
CA VAL A 162 3.32 -14.38 9.56
C VAL A 162 2.23 -14.71 8.55
N ASN A 163 1.01 -14.87 9.04
CA ASN A 163 -0.18 -14.91 8.19
C ASN A 163 -0.59 -13.51 7.70
N LEU A 164 0.12 -12.44 8.09
CA LEU A 164 -0.18 -11.15 7.49
C LEU A 164 0.26 -11.13 6.03
N VAL A 165 1.49 -11.55 5.74
CA VAL A 165 2.06 -11.43 4.40
C VAL A 165 2.99 -12.61 4.07
N PRO A 166 2.48 -13.71 3.48
CA PRO A 166 3.32 -14.83 3.09
C PRO A 166 4.39 -14.40 2.09
N TYR A 167 5.68 -14.68 2.35
CA TYR A 167 6.79 -14.26 1.48
C TYR A 167 6.55 -14.57 -0.01
N TYR A 168 6.06 -15.79 -0.31
CA TYR A 168 5.78 -16.22 -1.68
C TYR A 168 4.85 -15.27 -2.43
N TYR A 169 3.84 -14.74 -1.76
CA TYR A 169 2.85 -13.84 -2.36
C TYR A 169 3.18 -12.37 -2.12
N GLY A 170 3.94 -12.09 -1.06
CA GLY A 170 4.31 -10.77 -0.57
C GLY A 170 3.13 -9.82 -0.37
N THR A 171 1.91 -10.34 -0.22
CA THR A 171 0.66 -9.61 0.09
C THR A 171 -0.31 -10.52 0.84
N LYS A 172 -1.38 -9.97 1.42
CA LYS A 172 -2.54 -10.75 1.83
C LYS A 172 -3.11 -11.49 0.62
N ILE A 173 -3.63 -12.68 0.87
CA ILE A 173 -4.21 -13.52 -0.18
C ILE A 173 -5.68 -13.84 0.11
N PRO A 174 -6.51 -13.94 -0.94
CA PRO A 174 -7.87 -14.44 -0.83
C PRO A 174 -7.92 -15.88 -0.29
N SER A 175 -9.01 -16.21 0.37
CA SER A 175 -9.27 -17.54 0.94
C SER A 175 -9.24 -18.69 -0.09
N TYR A 176 -9.52 -18.38 -1.37
CA TYR A 176 -9.54 -19.34 -2.46
C TYR A 176 -8.19 -19.53 -3.16
N VAL A 177 -7.18 -18.71 -2.84
CA VAL A 177 -5.83 -18.86 -3.39
C VAL A 177 -5.12 -20.00 -2.66
N SER A 178 -4.50 -20.90 -3.42
CA SER A 178 -3.80 -22.06 -2.87
C SER A 178 -2.68 -21.67 -1.91
N THR A 179 -2.35 -22.55 -0.97
CA THR A 179 -1.16 -22.38 -0.14
C THR A 179 0.11 -22.29 -1.00
N PRO A 180 1.13 -21.51 -0.58
CA PRO A 180 2.38 -21.40 -1.31
C PRO A 180 3.10 -22.76 -1.42
N PRO A 181 3.97 -22.96 -2.43
CA PRO A 181 4.79 -24.16 -2.53
C PRO A 181 5.74 -24.27 -1.32
N GLN A 182 6.06 -25.51 -0.93
CA GLN A 182 6.94 -25.78 0.22
C GLN A 182 8.43 -25.48 -0.07
N SER A 183 8.82 -25.32 -1.33
CA SER A 183 10.21 -25.08 -1.72
C SER A 183 10.28 -23.91 -2.70
N TYR A 184 10.92 -22.83 -2.25
CA TYR A 184 11.33 -21.68 -3.04
C TYR A 184 12.58 -21.06 -2.38
N GLU A 185 13.36 -20.32 -3.15
CA GLU A 185 14.53 -19.60 -2.68
C GLU A 185 14.23 -18.09 -2.57
N LEU A 186 14.54 -17.53 -1.40
CA LEU A 186 14.49 -16.08 -1.18
C LEU A 186 15.76 -15.41 -1.67
N PHE A 187 15.63 -14.34 -2.46
CA PHE A 187 16.77 -13.56 -2.94
C PHE A 187 16.66 -12.08 -2.57
N ASP A 188 17.80 -11.39 -2.49
CA ASP A 188 17.88 -9.93 -2.46
C ASP A 188 18.18 -9.37 -3.85
N ALA A 189 17.43 -8.35 -4.27
CA ALA A 189 17.63 -7.69 -5.56
C ALA A 189 18.57 -6.48 -5.43
N ASN A 190 19.57 -6.37 -6.32
CA ASN A 190 20.56 -5.30 -6.25
C ASN A 190 20.86 -4.59 -7.58
N VAL A 191 20.33 -5.08 -8.71
CA VAL A 191 20.57 -4.47 -10.02
C VAL A 191 19.43 -3.56 -10.38
N ARG A 192 19.73 -2.30 -10.71
CA ARG A 192 18.69 -1.32 -11.05
C ARG A 192 18.01 -1.72 -12.35
N VAL A 193 16.68 -1.72 -12.34
CA VAL A 193 15.88 -1.81 -13.55
C VAL A 193 15.31 -0.41 -13.78
N TYR A 194 15.13 0.04 -15.02
CA TYR A 194 14.44 1.28 -15.40
C TYR A 194 13.43 1.01 -16.51
N GLY A 195 12.49 1.94 -16.73
CA GLY A 195 11.38 1.77 -17.68
C GLY A 195 10.17 1.05 -17.08
N GLN A 196 9.04 1.11 -17.76
CA GLN A 196 7.70 0.77 -17.27
C GLN A 196 6.85 0.17 -18.40
N LEU A 197 5.65 -0.30 -18.06
CA LEU A 197 4.66 -0.73 -19.05
C LEU A 197 4.31 0.44 -19.99
N GLU A 198 4.14 0.16 -21.28
CA GLU A 198 3.77 1.14 -22.29
C GLU A 198 2.45 1.84 -21.95
N GLY A 199 2.36 3.14 -22.23
CA GLY A 199 1.13 3.92 -22.01
C GLY A 199 0.17 3.79 -23.19
N ILE A 200 -1.08 4.17 -22.99
CA ILE A 200 -2.15 4.14 -23.99
C ILE A 200 -2.72 5.55 -24.14
N ASN A 201 -2.66 6.09 -25.35
CA ASN A 201 -3.16 7.42 -25.68
C ASN A 201 -4.60 7.36 -26.20
N HIS A 202 -5.35 8.42 -25.95
CA HIS A 202 -6.65 8.66 -26.53
C HIS A 202 -6.72 10.08 -27.09
N GLN A 203 -7.77 10.33 -27.88
CA GLN A 203 -8.10 11.67 -28.38
C GLN A 203 -8.10 12.69 -27.24
N PRO A 204 -7.61 13.93 -27.47
CA PRO A 204 -7.47 14.90 -26.39
C PRO A 204 -8.78 15.20 -25.67
N THR A 205 -8.72 15.30 -24.34
CA THR A 205 -9.80 15.92 -23.57
C THR A 205 -10.03 17.37 -23.99
N SER A 206 -11.21 17.88 -23.69
CA SER A 206 -11.56 19.29 -23.85
C SER A 206 -10.67 20.21 -23.03
N SER A 207 -10.55 21.46 -23.51
CA SER A 207 -9.61 22.45 -22.98
C SER A 207 -10.07 23.89 -23.24
N PRO A 208 -10.29 24.71 -22.20
CA PRO A 208 -10.31 24.31 -20.80
C PRO A 208 -11.39 23.24 -20.54
N GLY A 209 -11.00 22.15 -19.88
CA GLY A 209 -11.87 21.02 -19.57
C GLY A 209 -12.30 21.02 -18.11
N ALA A 210 -13.32 20.22 -17.80
CA ALA A 210 -13.80 20.02 -16.43
C ALA A 210 -13.34 18.71 -15.80
N GLY A 211 -12.64 17.85 -16.54
CA GLY A 211 -12.16 16.59 -16.01
C GLY A 211 -12.08 15.47 -17.03
N LYS A 212 -11.82 14.26 -16.51
CA LYS A 212 -11.65 13.03 -17.27
C LYS A 212 -12.09 11.84 -16.43
N PHE A 213 -12.76 10.87 -17.07
CA PHE A 213 -13.07 9.57 -16.49
C PHE A 213 -12.48 8.44 -17.34
N ILE A 214 -12.29 7.29 -16.70
CA ILE A 214 -11.76 6.09 -17.32
C ILE A 214 -12.12 4.82 -16.55
N PHE A 215 -12.18 3.69 -17.25
CA PHE A 215 -12.31 2.36 -16.65
C PHE A 215 -10.98 1.61 -16.68
N ASN A 216 -10.51 1.20 -15.51
CA ASN A 216 -9.32 0.37 -15.33
C ASN A 216 -9.72 -1.04 -14.90
N ARG A 217 -9.12 -2.06 -15.52
CA ARG A 217 -9.27 -3.43 -15.04
C ARG A 217 -8.49 -3.61 -13.76
N VAL A 218 -9.16 -4.11 -12.72
CA VAL A 218 -8.53 -4.48 -11.45
C VAL A 218 -8.07 -5.94 -11.54
N TYR A 219 -6.77 -6.16 -11.43
CA TYR A 219 -6.17 -7.49 -11.43
C TYR A 219 -4.90 -7.48 -10.58
N ARG A 220 -4.48 -8.66 -10.11
CA ARG A 220 -3.21 -8.79 -9.38
C ARG A 220 -2.04 -8.53 -10.31
N SER A 221 -1.49 -7.32 -10.27
CA SER A 221 -0.50 -6.82 -11.22
C SER A 221 0.96 -7.17 -10.90
N PHE A 222 1.18 -8.00 -9.87
CA PHE A 222 2.50 -8.49 -9.45
C PHE A 222 2.46 -10.01 -9.20
N LYS A 223 3.57 -10.70 -9.47
CA LYS A 223 3.69 -12.16 -9.25
C LYS A 223 4.01 -12.47 -7.79
N HIS A 224 4.99 -11.77 -7.25
CA HIS A 224 5.41 -11.76 -5.86
C HIS A 224 5.27 -10.33 -5.34
N GLY A 225 5.21 -10.13 -4.02
CA GLY A 225 5.15 -8.77 -3.49
C GLY A 225 6.39 -7.96 -3.87
N LEU A 226 6.30 -6.66 -3.65
CA LEU A 226 7.41 -5.73 -3.87
C LEU A 226 8.23 -5.58 -2.59
N GLU A 227 9.53 -5.33 -2.74
CA GLU A 227 10.38 -4.93 -1.60
C GLU A 227 9.98 -3.54 -1.11
N TRP A 228 10.34 -3.19 0.13
CA TRP A 228 10.12 -1.84 0.65
C TRP A 228 10.75 -0.78 -0.27
N GLY A 229 10.01 0.30 -0.53
CA GLY A 229 10.43 1.40 -1.41
C GLY A 229 10.27 1.14 -2.92
N GLN A 230 9.86 -0.06 -3.33
CA GLN A 230 9.49 -0.37 -4.71
C GLN A 230 8.02 -0.05 -4.96
N GLN A 231 7.71 0.58 -6.10
CA GLN A 231 6.35 0.92 -6.48
C GLN A 231 6.16 0.82 -7.99
N PHE A 232 4.94 0.52 -8.43
CA PHE A 232 4.55 0.75 -9.82
C PHE A 232 3.06 1.03 -9.96
N GLY A 233 2.74 1.94 -10.88
CA GLY A 233 1.40 2.24 -11.33
C GLY A 233 0.98 1.38 -12.51
N VAL A 234 -0.33 1.15 -12.60
CA VAL A 234 -1.01 0.45 -13.68
C VAL A 234 -2.11 1.38 -14.19
N PHE A 235 -1.86 2.02 -15.33
CA PHE A 235 -2.77 2.95 -16.02
C PHE A 235 -3.29 4.10 -15.14
N GLY A 236 -2.43 5.08 -14.89
CA GLY A 236 -2.77 6.38 -14.35
C GLY A 236 -3.16 7.41 -15.41
N SER A 237 -3.95 8.40 -15.00
CA SER A 237 -4.31 9.60 -15.74
C SER A 237 -3.69 10.83 -15.09
N TRP A 238 -3.14 11.75 -15.90
CA TRP A 238 -2.59 13.03 -15.44
C TRP A 238 -3.31 14.20 -16.10
N LEU A 239 -4.18 14.87 -15.36
CA LEU A 239 -4.70 16.16 -15.79
C LEU A 239 -3.65 17.23 -15.51
N GLY A 240 -3.45 18.16 -16.44
CA GLY A 240 -2.64 19.37 -16.21
C GLY A 240 -3.54 20.60 -16.10
N SER A 241 -3.11 21.62 -15.36
CA SER A 241 -3.69 22.96 -15.44
C SER A 241 -2.86 23.86 -16.35
N PHE A 242 -3.38 25.06 -16.68
CA PHE A 242 -2.70 26.07 -17.51
C PHE A 242 -1.56 26.80 -16.76
N GLY A 243 -0.57 26.03 -16.31
CA GLY A 243 0.52 26.57 -15.52
C GLY A 243 1.33 25.48 -14.84
N ASN A 244 0.96 25.13 -13.62
CA ASN A 244 1.88 24.45 -12.70
C ASN A 244 1.23 23.44 -11.74
N ASN A 245 0.09 22.87 -12.09
CA ASN A 245 -0.53 21.84 -11.27
C ASN A 245 -0.87 20.64 -12.15
N SER A 246 -0.77 19.45 -11.58
CA SER A 246 -1.36 18.23 -12.10
C SER A 246 -2.31 17.59 -11.10
N ILE A 247 -3.25 16.82 -11.61
CA ILE A 247 -4.04 15.86 -10.83
C ILE A 247 -3.76 14.50 -11.42
N GLU A 248 -3.49 13.53 -10.55
CA GLU A 248 -3.04 12.20 -10.88
C GLU A 248 -3.98 11.15 -10.28
N GLY A 249 -4.08 10.00 -10.90
CA GLY A 249 -4.78 8.88 -10.30
C GLY A 249 -4.84 7.67 -11.19
N GLY A 250 -4.99 6.50 -10.57
CA GLY A 250 -4.97 5.22 -11.25
C GLY A 250 -4.70 4.08 -10.29
N LEU A 251 -4.57 2.87 -10.82
CA LEU A 251 -4.23 1.71 -10.01
C LEU A 251 -2.75 1.74 -9.65
N TRP A 252 -2.44 1.38 -8.43
CA TRP A 252 -1.11 1.52 -7.88
C TRP A 252 -0.74 0.39 -6.94
N VAL A 253 0.51 -0.05 -6.99
CA VAL A 253 1.09 -1.00 -6.04
C VAL A 253 2.17 -0.27 -5.26
N ASN A 254 1.87 0.08 -4.02
CA ASN A 254 2.81 0.73 -3.11
C ASN A 254 2.76 0.06 -1.73
N PRO A 255 3.64 -0.93 -1.46
CA PRO A 255 3.65 -1.61 -0.17
C PRO A 255 3.92 -0.63 0.99
N LYS A 256 4.60 0.49 0.77
CA LYS A 256 4.94 1.45 1.83
C LYS A 256 3.70 2.10 2.43
N THR A 257 2.78 2.60 1.59
CA THR A 257 1.62 3.38 2.05
C THR A 257 0.33 2.59 2.01
N ALA A 258 0.18 1.68 1.05
CA ALA A 258 -1.06 0.95 0.88
C ALA A 258 -1.17 -0.22 1.86
N GLY A 259 -0.04 -0.79 2.29
CA GLY A 259 -0.05 -2.07 2.97
C GLY A 259 -0.07 -3.25 1.99
N PRO A 260 -0.23 -4.49 2.50
CA PRO A 260 -0.11 -5.70 1.70
C PRO A 260 -1.40 -6.08 0.96
N HIS A 261 -2.01 -5.18 0.19
CA HIS A 261 -3.24 -5.49 -0.55
C HIS A 261 -2.99 -6.48 -1.70
N TYR A 262 -3.93 -7.42 -1.89
CA TYR A 262 -3.87 -8.41 -2.97
C TYR A 262 -3.99 -7.79 -4.38
N TYR A 263 -4.95 -6.88 -4.53
CA TYR A 263 -5.11 -6.06 -5.73
C TYR A 263 -4.38 -4.73 -5.56
N PRO A 264 -3.94 -4.09 -6.67
CA PRO A 264 -3.53 -2.70 -6.66
C PRO A 264 -4.63 -1.82 -6.07
N THR A 265 -4.24 -0.77 -5.36
CA THR A 265 -5.17 0.21 -4.78
C THR A 265 -5.38 1.35 -5.78
N LEU A 266 -6.58 1.92 -5.82
CA LEU A 266 -6.86 3.10 -6.64
C LEU A 266 -6.42 4.35 -5.88
N HIS A 267 -5.35 4.97 -6.35
CA HIS A 267 -4.81 6.21 -5.80
C HIS A 267 -5.43 7.41 -6.51
N LEU A 268 -5.77 8.43 -5.73
CA LEU A 268 -6.40 9.65 -6.19
C LEU A 268 -5.63 10.81 -5.55
N ALA A 269 -4.71 11.41 -6.31
CA ALA A 269 -3.76 12.40 -5.83
C ALA A 269 -3.75 13.69 -6.67
N GLY A 270 -3.37 14.81 -6.08
CA GLY A 270 -3.27 16.12 -6.72
C GLY A 270 -1.88 16.69 -6.48
N ILE A 271 -1.07 16.83 -7.53
CA ILE A 271 0.29 17.36 -7.39
C ILE A 271 0.28 18.83 -7.81
N GLY A 272 0.30 19.74 -6.84
CA GLY A 272 0.48 21.16 -7.10
C GLY A 272 1.95 21.55 -7.01
N ASP A 273 2.65 21.80 -8.12
CA ASP A 273 4.03 22.34 -8.07
C ASP A 273 4.08 23.74 -7.46
N ALA A 274 2.94 24.43 -7.36
CA ALA A 274 2.80 25.72 -6.69
C ALA A 274 2.82 25.63 -5.15
N TYR A 275 2.41 24.49 -4.56
CA TYR A 275 2.36 24.35 -3.10
C TYR A 275 3.72 24.07 -2.47
N HIS A 276 3.84 24.40 -1.19
CA HIS A 276 5.00 24.09 -0.36
C HIS A 276 5.21 22.57 -0.27
N ALA A 277 6.48 22.15 -0.19
CA ALA A 277 6.93 20.76 -0.05
C ALA A 277 6.31 20.00 1.14
N CYS A 278 5.65 20.69 2.07
CA CYS A 278 5.15 20.12 3.33
C CYS A 278 3.61 20.03 3.37
N ASN A 279 2.93 20.16 2.22
CA ASN A 279 1.49 19.99 2.09
C ASN A 279 1.09 18.50 2.13
N ASP A 280 -0.11 18.22 2.64
CA ASP A 280 -0.61 16.85 2.79
C ASP A 280 -0.64 16.10 1.45
N VAL A 281 -1.02 16.74 0.35
CA VAL A 281 -1.15 16.05 -0.95
C VAL A 281 0.20 15.73 -1.60
N GLN A 282 1.19 16.65 -1.56
CA GLN A 282 2.53 16.40 -2.11
C GLN A 282 3.26 15.25 -1.41
N MET A 283 2.88 14.96 -0.17
CA MET A 283 3.43 13.87 0.63
C MET A 283 2.62 12.57 0.47
N GLY A 284 1.86 12.43 -0.63
CA GLY A 284 1.12 11.22 -1.00
C GLY A 284 -0.15 11.01 -0.20
N SER A 285 -1.10 11.95 -0.29
CA SER A 285 -2.37 11.93 0.46
C SER A 285 -2.25 12.11 1.98
N GLY A 286 -1.17 12.73 2.46
CA GLY A 286 -1.01 13.28 3.81
C GLY A 286 -0.06 12.52 4.74
N LEU A 287 0.81 11.63 4.22
CA LEU A 287 1.10 10.37 4.93
C LEU A 287 2.51 9.85 4.90
N TYR A 288 3.44 10.61 4.36
CA TYR A 288 4.83 10.23 4.52
C TYR A 288 5.27 10.47 5.96
N GLU A 289 5.51 9.39 6.72
CA GLU A 289 6.30 9.23 7.97
C GLU A 289 6.11 10.26 9.12
N ARG A 290 5.42 11.38 8.91
CA ARG A 290 5.34 12.58 9.76
C ARG A 290 4.00 13.29 9.56
N PHE A 291 3.39 13.72 10.67
CA PHE A 291 2.16 14.51 10.61
C PHE A 291 2.45 15.94 10.19
N ILE A 292 1.68 16.41 9.23
CA ILE A 292 1.69 17.79 8.80
C ILE A 292 0.75 18.60 9.69
N GLY A 293 1.21 19.77 10.14
CA GLY A 293 0.44 20.70 10.96
C GLY A 293 -0.74 21.32 10.21
N ASP A 294 -1.75 21.76 10.95
CA ASP A 294 -3.05 22.23 10.47
C ASP A 294 -2.93 23.19 9.30
N LYS A 295 -2.00 24.16 9.34
CA LYS A 295 -1.84 25.20 8.31
C LYS A 295 -1.60 24.68 6.88
N TRP A 296 -1.25 23.41 6.72
CA TRP A 296 -0.88 22.78 5.46
C TRP A 296 -1.89 21.73 4.96
N LEU A 297 -3.01 21.54 5.66
CA LEU A 297 -4.04 20.56 5.28
C LEU A 297 -4.91 21.10 4.15
N THR A 298 -5.09 20.29 3.10
CA THR A 298 -5.87 20.68 1.92
C THR A 298 -6.74 19.58 1.33
N MET A 299 -6.54 18.31 1.71
CA MET A 299 -7.39 17.22 1.25
C MET A 299 -8.65 17.12 2.13
N ILE A 300 -9.81 16.94 1.50
CA ILE A 300 -11.11 16.80 2.16
C ILE A 300 -11.75 15.45 1.85
N GLN A 301 -12.41 14.90 2.85
CA GLN A 301 -13.32 13.78 2.67
C GLN A 301 -14.64 14.31 2.13
N ILE A 302 -15.16 13.70 1.06
CA ILE A 302 -16.46 14.02 0.48
C ILE A 302 -17.46 12.91 0.76
N SER A 303 -17.11 11.64 0.49
CA SER A 303 -18.03 10.53 0.71
C SER A 303 -18.40 10.39 2.18
N ASN A 304 -19.66 10.06 2.43
CA ASN A 304 -20.11 9.62 3.75
C ASN A 304 -20.41 8.12 3.84
N ARG A 305 -19.94 7.34 2.86
CA ARG A 305 -20.09 5.88 2.82
C ARG A 305 -18.77 5.14 2.65
N VAL A 306 -17.74 5.82 2.14
CA VAL A 306 -16.44 5.23 1.86
C VAL A 306 -15.36 5.92 2.69
N LEU A 307 -14.59 5.16 3.46
CA LEU A 307 -13.39 5.65 4.13
C LEU A 307 -12.28 5.84 3.10
N SER A 308 -11.82 7.08 2.93
CA SER A 308 -10.54 7.31 2.25
C SER A 308 -9.44 6.93 3.22
N VAL A 309 -8.93 5.71 3.08
CA VAL A 309 -7.80 5.26 3.91
C VAL A 309 -6.58 5.97 3.39
N PRO A 310 -5.88 6.72 4.26
CA PRO A 310 -4.73 7.45 3.81
C PRO A 310 -3.71 6.49 3.17
N GLY A 311 -3.28 6.78 1.93
CA GLY A 311 -2.17 6.07 1.26
C GLY A 311 -2.60 4.86 0.44
N VAL A 312 -3.89 4.54 0.55
CA VAL A 312 -4.64 3.53 -0.20
C VAL A 312 -5.70 4.20 -1.08
N ASN A 313 -6.30 5.31 -0.61
CA ASN A 313 -7.55 5.91 -1.07
C ASN A 313 -8.68 4.87 -1.15
N ILE A 314 -8.69 4.00 -2.16
CA ILE A 314 -9.62 2.88 -2.34
C ILE A 314 -8.85 1.57 -2.56
N ALA A 315 -9.15 0.56 -1.74
CA ALA A 315 -8.78 -0.83 -1.93
C ALA A 315 -9.98 -1.65 -2.40
N PHE A 316 -9.70 -2.85 -2.93
CA PHE A 316 -10.71 -3.75 -3.49
C PHE A 316 -10.82 -5.02 -2.68
N ASP A 317 -12.04 -5.56 -2.60
CA ASP A 317 -12.33 -6.82 -1.90
C ASP A 317 -11.52 -7.97 -2.50
N MET A 318 -10.58 -8.52 -1.76
CA MET A 318 -9.77 -9.64 -2.25
C MET A 318 -10.58 -10.95 -2.38
N GLU A 319 -11.68 -11.10 -1.64
CA GLU A 319 -12.51 -12.31 -1.64
C GLU A 319 -13.54 -12.34 -2.79
N GLN A 320 -13.65 -11.24 -3.56
CA GLN A 320 -14.57 -11.18 -4.68
C GLN A 320 -14.17 -12.14 -5.80
N ASN A 321 -15.17 -12.62 -6.56
CA ASN A 321 -14.89 -13.40 -7.77
C ASN A 321 -14.09 -12.52 -8.74
N PRO A 322 -12.91 -12.95 -9.23
CA PRO A 322 -12.10 -12.13 -10.12
C PRO A 322 -12.67 -12.04 -11.54
N HIS A 323 -13.68 -12.86 -11.89
CA HIS A 323 -14.26 -12.90 -13.24
C HIS A 323 -13.22 -13.05 -14.36
N ALA A 324 -12.13 -13.80 -14.10
CA ALA A 324 -10.95 -13.83 -14.97
C ALA A 324 -11.24 -14.33 -16.41
N ASP A 325 -12.17 -15.30 -16.55
CA ASP A 325 -12.62 -15.79 -17.86
C ASP A 325 -13.48 -14.77 -18.62
N ASP A 326 -13.93 -13.71 -17.94
CA ASP A 326 -14.90 -12.74 -18.41
C ASP A 326 -14.40 -11.29 -18.33
N ASN A 327 -13.18 -11.05 -18.80
CA ASN A 327 -12.51 -9.73 -18.81
C ASN A 327 -12.25 -9.12 -17.43
N GLY A 328 -12.39 -9.91 -16.37
CA GLY A 328 -12.07 -9.50 -15.02
C GLY A 328 -13.06 -8.50 -14.43
N ILE A 329 -12.64 -7.88 -13.34
CA ILE A 329 -13.36 -6.82 -12.64
C ILE A 329 -12.78 -5.45 -12.98
N TRP A 330 -13.61 -4.40 -12.94
CA TRP A 330 -13.28 -3.06 -13.43
C TRP A 330 -13.70 -1.97 -12.45
N ILE A 331 -12.95 -0.88 -12.41
CA ILE A 331 -13.30 0.32 -11.66
C ILE A 331 -13.37 1.52 -12.61
N GLY A 332 -14.53 2.18 -12.65
CA GLY A 332 -14.62 3.50 -13.25
C GLY A 332 -14.09 4.53 -12.25
N SER A 333 -13.23 5.44 -12.70
CA SER A 333 -12.66 6.47 -11.83
C SER A 333 -12.24 7.72 -12.61
N GLY A 334 -12.11 8.83 -11.89
CA GLY A 334 -11.41 10.00 -12.39
C GLY A 334 -11.75 11.25 -11.60
N TRP A 335 -11.54 12.39 -12.22
CA TRP A 335 -11.57 13.69 -11.55
C TRP A 335 -12.42 14.68 -12.29
N SER A 336 -13.19 15.45 -11.53
CA SER A 336 -13.89 16.62 -12.02
C SER A 336 -14.04 17.67 -10.93
N TYR A 337 -14.75 18.76 -11.18
CA TYR A 337 -14.96 19.80 -10.19
C TYR A 337 -16.45 20.13 -9.98
N LEU A 338 -16.77 20.59 -8.76
CA LEU A 338 -18.04 21.25 -8.47
C LEU A 338 -17.82 22.74 -8.27
N ASN A 339 -18.73 23.53 -8.84
CA ASN A 339 -18.85 24.95 -8.53
C ASN A 339 -19.82 25.10 -7.33
N LEU A 340 -19.28 25.34 -6.13
CA LEU A 340 -20.07 25.44 -4.90
C LEU A 340 -20.21 26.88 -4.40
N ASN A 341 -20.26 27.86 -5.33
CA ASN A 341 -20.34 29.29 -5.02
C ASN A 341 -19.21 29.78 -4.10
N HIS A 342 -18.00 29.29 -4.31
CA HIS A 342 -16.85 29.78 -3.55
C HIS A 342 -16.73 31.31 -3.69
N PRO A 343 -16.48 32.10 -2.62
CA PRO A 343 -16.49 33.57 -2.70
C PRO A 343 -15.45 34.19 -3.65
N ARG A 344 -14.45 33.38 -4.04
CA ARG A 344 -13.41 33.74 -5.02
C ARG A 344 -13.64 33.14 -6.42
N ASP A 345 -14.82 32.55 -6.66
CA ASP A 345 -15.20 31.84 -7.88
C ASP A 345 -14.25 30.67 -8.21
N PHE A 346 -13.83 29.96 -7.17
CA PHE A 346 -12.93 28.82 -7.29
C PHE A 346 -13.68 27.49 -7.35
N LYS A 347 -13.11 26.55 -8.11
CA LYS A 347 -13.65 25.21 -8.37
C LYS A 347 -13.14 24.18 -7.35
N PHE A 348 -14.05 23.37 -6.80
CA PHE A 348 -13.72 22.26 -5.90
C PHE A 348 -13.46 20.99 -6.69
N TRP A 349 -12.19 20.62 -6.86
CA TRP A 349 -11.83 19.38 -7.56
C TRP A 349 -12.00 18.18 -6.64
N ILE A 350 -12.74 17.20 -7.14
CA ILE A 350 -13.15 16.00 -6.42
C ILE A 350 -13.00 14.77 -7.31
N SER A 351 -12.70 13.65 -6.68
CA SER A 351 -12.61 12.35 -7.34
C SER A 351 -13.97 11.66 -7.34
N PHE A 352 -14.22 10.88 -8.38
CA PHE A 352 -15.41 10.05 -8.53
C PHE A 352 -15.02 8.61 -8.82
N ILE A 353 -15.82 7.66 -8.33
CA ILE A 353 -15.69 6.25 -8.66
C ILE A 353 -17.04 5.64 -9.07
N GLU A 354 -16.97 4.59 -9.89
CA GLU A 354 -18.07 3.74 -10.33
C GLU A 354 -17.68 2.28 -10.02
N SER A 355 -18.03 1.81 -8.82
CA SER A 355 -17.72 0.47 -8.30
C SER A 355 -18.98 -0.37 -8.14
N TYR A 356 -18.87 -1.62 -7.71
CA TYR A 356 -20.05 -2.48 -7.50
C TYR A 356 -20.89 -2.04 -6.30
N ASP A 357 -20.25 -1.61 -5.20
CA ASP A 357 -20.92 -1.33 -3.92
C ASP A 357 -21.16 0.17 -3.67
N TYR A 358 -20.41 1.04 -4.35
CA TYR A 358 -20.52 2.49 -4.22
C TYR A 358 -20.24 3.22 -5.53
N GLN A 359 -21.02 4.26 -5.80
CA GLN A 359 -20.92 5.09 -6.99
C GLN A 359 -21.05 6.55 -6.56
N GLY A 360 -20.10 7.40 -6.97
CA GLY A 360 -20.12 8.82 -6.66
C GLY A 360 -18.79 9.37 -6.13
N PRO A 361 -18.81 10.54 -5.47
CA PRO A 361 -17.60 11.24 -5.07
C PRO A 361 -16.93 10.57 -3.85
N VAL A 362 -15.60 10.64 -3.76
CA VAL A 362 -14.83 10.04 -2.66
C VAL A 362 -14.13 11.09 -1.81
N ASN A 363 -13.15 11.79 -2.39
CA ASN A 363 -12.37 12.84 -1.73
C ASN A 363 -12.12 14.00 -2.70
N GLY A 364 -11.49 15.07 -2.21
CA GLY A 364 -11.10 16.19 -3.06
C GLY A 364 -10.21 17.18 -2.35
N TYR A 365 -10.16 18.39 -2.87
CA TYR A 365 -9.30 19.46 -2.36
C TYR A 365 -10.08 20.72 -2.05
N ILE A 366 -9.67 21.44 -1.00
CA ILE A 366 -10.10 22.84 -0.89
C ILE A 366 -9.51 23.63 -2.07
N PRO A 367 -10.26 24.57 -2.68
CA PRO A 367 -9.85 25.16 -3.95
C PRO A 367 -8.54 25.96 -3.89
N GLU A 368 -8.20 26.50 -2.72
CA GLU A 368 -6.90 27.13 -2.47
C GLU A 368 -5.72 26.20 -2.77
N HIS A 369 -5.89 24.87 -2.72
CA HIS A 369 -4.86 23.88 -3.06
C HIS A 369 -4.21 24.12 -4.44
N PHE A 370 -4.97 24.62 -5.42
CA PHE A 370 -4.42 24.82 -6.76
C PHE A 370 -3.91 26.24 -7.02
N ASN A 371 -4.20 27.18 -6.11
CA ASN A 371 -3.92 28.61 -6.27
C ASN A 371 -2.90 29.16 -5.28
N TRP A 372 -2.63 28.48 -4.18
CA TRP A 372 -1.67 28.95 -3.20
C TRP A 372 -0.27 28.63 -3.72
N ILE A 373 0.51 29.68 -3.96
CA ILE A 373 1.89 29.58 -4.38
C ILE A 373 2.78 29.85 -3.18
N ASP A 374 3.69 28.92 -2.92
CA ASP A 374 4.73 29.05 -1.90
C ASP A 374 5.60 30.30 -2.16
N PRO A 375 5.68 31.26 -1.23
CA PRO A 375 6.54 32.45 -1.35
C PRO A 375 8.01 32.13 -1.66
N GLU A 376 8.52 30.99 -1.19
CA GLU A 376 9.89 30.57 -1.48
C GLU A 376 10.04 30.14 -2.95
N LYS A 377 9.08 29.38 -3.49
CA LYS A 377 9.01 29.06 -4.94
C LYS A 377 8.79 30.28 -5.82
N ILE A 378 8.15 31.34 -5.30
CA ILE A 378 8.09 32.65 -5.99
C ILE A 378 9.49 33.27 -6.07
N SER A 379 10.29 33.15 -5.00
CA SER A 379 11.63 33.75 -4.91
C SER A 379 12.69 33.04 -5.77
N GLU A 380 12.49 31.75 -6.07
CA GLU A 380 13.37 30.94 -6.93
C GLU A 380 13.23 31.26 -8.44
N GLY A 381 12.24 32.05 -8.83
CA GLY A 381 12.05 32.54 -10.20
C GLY A 381 11.43 31.55 -11.18
N SER A 382 11.40 30.24 -10.89
CA SER A 382 10.77 29.20 -11.73
C SER A 382 9.27 29.45 -11.93
N TYR A 383 8.56 29.83 -10.86
CA TYR A 383 7.16 30.22 -10.92
C TYR A 383 6.95 31.50 -11.75
N ALA A 384 7.80 32.51 -11.57
CA ALA A 384 7.72 33.76 -12.32
C ALA A 384 7.96 33.52 -13.82
N GLN A 385 8.90 32.64 -14.17
CA GLN A 385 9.17 32.22 -15.54
C GLN A 385 7.95 31.53 -16.16
N ARG A 386 7.40 30.49 -15.51
CA ARG A 386 6.20 29.79 -16.02
C ARG A 386 5.02 30.75 -16.20
N ARG A 387 4.79 31.63 -15.22
CA ARG A 387 3.74 32.65 -15.34
C ARG A 387 3.98 33.60 -16.53
N ALA A 388 5.23 33.96 -16.81
CA ALA A 388 5.58 34.77 -17.97
C ALA A 388 5.40 33.98 -19.29
N ASP A 389 5.74 32.69 -19.30
CA ASP A 389 5.62 31.82 -20.47
C ASP A 389 4.14 31.63 -20.88
N TYR A 390 3.25 31.47 -19.91
CA TYR A 390 1.80 31.34 -20.15
C TYR A 390 1.09 32.68 -20.38
N GLY A 391 1.62 33.79 -19.84
CA GLY A 391 1.04 35.12 -19.99
C GLY A 391 -0.43 35.17 -19.55
N ASP A 392 -1.30 35.69 -20.42
CA ASP A 392 -2.74 35.80 -20.16
C ASP A 392 -3.47 34.45 -20.11
N ASN A 393 -2.83 33.37 -20.58
CA ASN A 393 -3.39 32.02 -20.51
C ASN A 393 -3.10 31.31 -19.18
N PHE A 394 -2.35 31.93 -18.26
CA PHE A 394 -2.04 31.30 -16.98
C PHE A 394 -3.31 31.12 -16.14
N GLY A 395 -3.55 29.89 -15.68
CA GLY A 395 -4.58 29.57 -14.73
C GLY A 395 -4.45 28.18 -14.14
N THR A 396 -5.20 27.93 -13.09
CA THR A 396 -5.10 26.71 -12.29
C THR A 396 -6.37 25.89 -12.47
N PHE A 397 -6.37 24.69 -11.92
CA PHE A 397 -7.58 23.88 -11.81
C PHE A 397 -8.73 24.64 -11.12
N ALA A 398 -8.41 25.42 -10.10
CA ALA A 398 -9.42 26.17 -9.36
C ALA A 398 -9.95 27.40 -10.13
N THR A 399 -9.25 27.93 -11.14
CA THR A 399 -9.68 29.14 -11.88
C THR A 399 -10.16 28.87 -13.31
N LEU A 400 -9.37 28.16 -14.12
CA LEU A 400 -9.69 27.92 -15.53
C LEU A 400 -10.23 26.50 -15.76
N GLY A 401 -9.69 25.51 -15.05
CA GLY A 401 -9.96 24.10 -15.28
C GLY A 401 -8.72 23.36 -15.79
N SER A 402 -8.92 22.23 -16.46
CA SER A 402 -7.82 21.41 -16.99
C SER A 402 -7.43 21.81 -18.42
N GLU A 403 -6.15 21.67 -18.74
CA GLU A 403 -5.65 21.62 -20.11
C GLU A 403 -6.04 20.31 -20.81
N ARG A 404 -5.73 20.22 -22.11
CA ARG A 404 -5.85 18.99 -22.88
C ARG A 404 -4.98 17.89 -22.26
N ASN A 405 -5.53 16.70 -22.13
CA ASN A 405 -4.82 15.48 -21.77
C ASN A 405 -5.05 14.40 -22.84
N TRP A 406 -4.00 13.63 -23.14
CA TRP A 406 -4.03 12.56 -24.16
C TRP A 406 -3.73 11.18 -23.58
N GLY A 407 -3.01 11.11 -22.46
CA GLY A 407 -2.32 9.89 -22.06
C GLY A 407 -2.96 9.21 -20.85
N ASN A 408 -2.99 7.88 -20.91
CA ASN A 408 -2.97 7.02 -19.75
C ASN A 408 -1.63 6.30 -19.72
N GLY A 409 -0.94 6.32 -18.61
CA GLY A 409 0.43 5.83 -18.55
C GLY A 409 0.71 5.16 -17.25
N ASN A 410 1.93 4.66 -17.14
CA ASN A 410 2.37 3.96 -15.95
C ASN A 410 3.42 4.83 -15.25
N GLU A 411 3.73 4.50 -14.02
CA GLU A 411 4.89 5.05 -13.33
C GLU A 411 5.56 3.92 -12.58
N ARG A 412 6.86 4.07 -12.33
CA ARG A 412 7.63 3.04 -11.66
C ARG A 412 8.75 3.64 -10.84
N ILE A 413 8.88 3.14 -9.62
CA ILE A 413 9.85 3.61 -8.65
C ILE A 413 10.64 2.40 -8.12
N GLY A 414 11.96 2.44 -8.28
CA GLY A 414 12.88 1.65 -7.47
C GLY A 414 12.97 0.13 -7.72
N LEU A 415 12.30 -0.49 -8.70
CA LEU A 415 12.42 -1.96 -8.87
C LEU A 415 13.85 -2.41 -9.19
N ARG A 416 14.18 -3.61 -8.71
CA ARG A 416 15.51 -4.22 -8.85
C ARG A 416 15.41 -5.65 -9.36
N ALA A 417 16.43 -6.06 -10.11
CA ALA A 417 16.61 -7.42 -10.59
C ALA A 417 17.63 -8.18 -9.73
N HIS A 418 17.54 -9.51 -9.78
CA HIS A 418 18.50 -10.42 -9.17
C HIS A 418 19.50 -10.91 -10.22
N ASN A 419 20.79 -10.82 -9.89
CA ASN A 419 21.87 -11.28 -10.76
C ASN A 419 22.15 -12.77 -10.51
N LEU A 420 21.95 -13.59 -11.53
CA LEU A 420 22.14 -15.04 -11.50
C LEU A 420 23.56 -15.47 -11.93
N GLY A 421 24.42 -14.51 -12.28
CA GLY A 421 25.74 -14.75 -12.86
C GLY A 421 25.68 -15.12 -14.35
N ASN A 422 26.85 -15.21 -14.99
CA ASN A 422 26.99 -15.53 -16.42
C ASN A 422 26.12 -14.62 -17.32
N ASP A 423 26.05 -13.34 -16.98
CA ASP A 423 25.24 -12.32 -17.66
C ASP A 423 23.72 -12.60 -17.66
N ARG A 424 23.23 -13.43 -16.73
CA ARG A 424 21.80 -13.75 -16.56
C ARG A 424 21.19 -13.02 -15.38
N TYR A 425 19.95 -12.59 -15.54
CA TYR A 425 19.21 -11.83 -14.54
C TYR A 425 17.76 -12.31 -14.45
N TYR A 426 17.21 -12.24 -13.24
CA TYR A 426 15.79 -12.42 -12.96
C TYR A 426 15.16 -11.05 -12.67
N VAL A 427 14.28 -10.59 -13.55
CA VAL A 427 13.85 -9.19 -13.66
C VAL A 427 12.35 -9.06 -13.38
N PRO A 428 11.91 -8.22 -12.42
CA PRO A 428 10.49 -7.99 -12.19
C PRO A 428 9.86 -7.21 -13.34
N VAL A 429 8.66 -7.62 -13.75
CA VAL A 429 7.79 -6.91 -14.69
C VAL A 429 6.35 -6.91 -14.17
N ALA A 430 5.46 -6.11 -14.78
CA ALA A 430 4.04 -6.19 -14.46
C ALA A 430 3.52 -7.60 -14.78
N LYS A 431 2.71 -8.16 -13.87
CA LYS A 431 1.99 -9.41 -14.11
C LYS A 431 0.66 -9.09 -14.77
N LEU A 432 0.52 -9.34 -16.06
CA LEU A 432 -0.68 -9.01 -16.82
C LEU A 432 -1.64 -10.21 -16.88
N PRO A 433 -2.96 -10.03 -17.07
CA PRO A 433 -3.88 -11.15 -17.27
C PRO A 433 -3.51 -11.94 -18.54
N ASP A 434 -3.62 -13.27 -18.51
CA ASP A 434 -3.16 -14.18 -19.58
C ASP A 434 -4.07 -15.42 -19.77
N ILE A 435 -5.37 -15.27 -19.49
CA ILE A 435 -6.36 -16.34 -19.66
C ILE A 435 -6.67 -16.50 -21.16
N LYS A 436 -6.92 -15.38 -21.83
CA LYS A 436 -7.20 -15.26 -23.26
C LYS A 436 -5.96 -14.75 -24.00
N GLN A 437 -5.98 -14.90 -25.32
CA GLN A 437 -4.92 -14.34 -26.18
C GLN A 437 -4.89 -12.81 -26.10
N ARG A 438 -6.07 -12.18 -26.02
CA ARG A 438 -6.23 -10.74 -25.86
C ARG A 438 -6.96 -10.45 -24.56
N GLU A 439 -6.39 -9.57 -23.75
CA GLU A 439 -6.91 -9.22 -22.43
C GLU A 439 -6.98 -7.69 -22.32
N TYR A 440 -8.19 -7.16 -22.21
CA TYR A 440 -8.40 -5.72 -22.09
C TYR A 440 -8.01 -5.24 -20.68
N LEU A 441 -7.41 -4.05 -20.61
CA LEU A 441 -6.87 -3.45 -19.39
C LEU A 441 -7.45 -2.07 -19.10
N LEU A 442 -7.88 -1.35 -20.15
CA LEU A 442 -8.31 0.04 -20.09
C LEU A 442 -9.45 0.28 -21.08
N ALA A 443 -10.52 0.93 -20.65
CA ALA A 443 -11.71 1.17 -21.46
C ALA A 443 -12.35 2.53 -21.15
N HIS A 444 -13.19 3.01 -22.08
CA HIS A 444 -14.00 4.23 -21.95
C HIS A 444 -13.23 5.44 -21.38
N PRO A 445 -12.13 5.90 -21.99
CA PRO A 445 -11.61 7.22 -21.65
C PRO A 445 -12.64 8.28 -22.07
N GLN A 446 -12.95 9.21 -21.18
CA GLN A 446 -14.00 10.21 -21.41
C GLN A 446 -13.53 11.61 -21.07
N THR A 447 -14.03 12.59 -21.82
CA THR A 447 -13.87 14.01 -21.47
C THR A 447 -15.14 14.57 -20.82
N ILE A 448 -14.94 15.54 -19.92
CA ILE A 448 -16.02 16.27 -19.27
C ILE A 448 -15.95 17.73 -19.70
N GLU A 449 -17.02 18.19 -20.33
CA GLU A 449 -17.19 19.60 -20.71
C GLU A 449 -17.44 20.49 -19.51
N ILE A 450 -16.95 21.74 -19.57
CA ILE A 450 -17.22 22.75 -18.54
C ILE A 450 -18.72 22.97 -18.37
N SER A 451 -19.47 23.10 -19.47
CA SER A 451 -20.92 23.31 -19.39
C SER A 451 -21.63 22.18 -18.64
N SER A 452 -21.22 20.92 -18.85
CA SER A 452 -21.81 19.77 -18.18
C SER A 452 -21.67 19.87 -16.66
N MET A 453 -20.49 20.23 -16.16
CA MET A 453 -20.25 20.33 -14.73
C MET A 453 -20.82 21.60 -14.11
N GLU A 454 -20.89 22.70 -14.84
CA GLU A 454 -21.59 23.90 -14.37
C GLU A 454 -23.10 23.66 -14.23
N ASP A 455 -23.71 22.96 -15.19
CA ASP A 455 -25.14 22.60 -15.14
C ASP A 455 -25.42 21.62 -13.99
N PHE A 456 -24.57 20.60 -13.80
CA PHE A 456 -24.65 19.68 -12.67
C PHE A 456 -24.51 20.43 -11.34
N SER A 457 -23.51 21.31 -11.23
CA SER A 457 -23.26 22.12 -10.03
C SER A 457 -24.43 23.07 -9.74
N ALA A 458 -24.99 23.73 -10.75
CA ALA A 458 -26.15 24.60 -10.59
C ALA A 458 -27.37 23.83 -10.08
N SER A 459 -27.60 22.64 -10.64
CA SER A 459 -28.69 21.75 -10.22
C SER A 459 -28.50 21.25 -8.79
N LEU A 460 -27.26 20.94 -8.39
CA LEU A 460 -26.90 20.59 -7.01
C LEU A 460 -27.23 21.70 -6.02
N ARG A 461 -26.78 22.92 -6.32
CA ARG A 461 -27.02 24.09 -5.46
C ARG A 461 -28.52 24.40 -5.32
N ALA A 462 -29.28 24.19 -6.39
CA ALA A 462 -30.73 24.34 -6.39
C ALA A 462 -31.50 23.14 -5.78
N ASN A 463 -30.81 22.10 -5.30
CA ASN A 463 -31.38 20.83 -4.83
C ASN A 463 -32.39 20.22 -5.82
N SER A 464 -31.97 20.13 -7.08
CA SER A 464 -32.84 19.75 -8.21
C SER A 464 -32.24 18.68 -9.12
N ILE A 465 -31.16 18.03 -8.68
CA ILE A 465 -30.59 16.89 -9.41
C ILE A 465 -31.64 15.78 -9.47
N THR A 466 -31.89 15.30 -10.69
CA THR A 466 -32.80 14.17 -10.96
C THR A 466 -32.11 13.00 -11.63
N ASP A 467 -30.91 13.24 -12.19
CA ASP A 467 -30.03 12.23 -12.78
C ASP A 467 -28.61 12.51 -12.27
N THR A 468 -27.99 11.50 -11.66
CA THR A 468 -26.63 11.58 -11.12
C THR A 468 -25.56 11.27 -12.16
N LEU A 469 -25.95 10.78 -13.32
CA LEU A 469 -25.04 10.45 -14.39
C LEU A 469 -24.36 11.72 -14.91
N ILE A 470 -23.03 11.75 -14.81
CA ILE A 470 -22.26 12.90 -15.30
C ILE A 470 -22.20 12.82 -16.82
N SER A 471 -22.65 13.88 -17.48
CA SER A 471 -22.62 13.96 -18.95
C SER A 471 -21.19 14.08 -19.44
N THR A 472 -20.74 13.05 -20.15
CA THR A 472 -19.40 12.93 -20.73
C THR A 472 -19.46 12.56 -22.21
N GLU A 473 -18.33 12.71 -22.90
CA GLU A 473 -18.12 12.24 -24.26
C GLU A 473 -17.00 11.18 -24.26
N ASP A 474 -17.27 10.02 -24.87
CA ASP A 474 -16.28 8.96 -25.06
C ASP A 474 -15.19 9.41 -26.04
N LEU A 475 -13.94 9.08 -25.73
CA LEU A 475 -12.77 9.37 -26.54
C LEU A 475 -12.25 8.08 -27.17
N GLU A 476 -11.83 8.16 -28.43
CA GLU A 476 -11.19 7.01 -29.08
C GLU A 476 -9.75 6.86 -28.59
N ILE A 477 -9.33 5.62 -28.34
CA ILE A 477 -7.93 5.27 -28.14
C ILE A 477 -7.23 5.31 -29.50
N ASP A 478 -6.14 6.07 -29.62
CA ASP A 478 -5.54 6.43 -30.91
C ASP A 478 -4.01 6.25 -30.97
N GLY A 479 -3.40 5.72 -29.91
CA GLY A 479 -1.97 5.46 -29.91
C GLY A 479 -1.45 4.70 -28.71
N ILE A 480 -0.25 4.16 -28.87
CA ILE A 480 0.57 3.67 -27.76
C ILE A 480 1.61 4.75 -27.46
N TYR A 481 1.70 5.15 -26.20
CA TYR A 481 2.71 6.07 -25.73
C TYR A 481 3.99 5.30 -25.39
N GLU A 482 4.88 5.23 -26.37
CA GLU A 482 6.23 4.70 -26.25
C GLU A 482 7.19 5.87 -26.01
N SER A 483 7.54 6.14 -24.76
CA SER A 483 8.67 7.04 -24.49
C SER A 483 9.95 6.21 -24.39
N THR A 484 11.00 6.64 -25.09
CA THR A 484 12.33 6.00 -25.05
C THR A 484 12.93 6.01 -23.63
N HIS A 485 12.52 6.97 -22.79
CA HIS A 485 12.86 7.02 -21.36
C HIS A 485 12.18 5.89 -20.56
N ASN A 486 11.03 5.41 -21.05
CA ASN A 486 10.17 4.41 -20.42
C ASN A 486 10.42 2.98 -20.90
N GLN A 487 11.25 2.74 -21.91
CA GLN A 487 11.59 1.37 -22.31
C GLN A 487 12.28 0.61 -21.17
N LEU A 488 11.80 -0.61 -20.89
CA LEU A 488 12.32 -1.48 -19.84
C LEU A 488 13.80 -1.82 -20.08
N LYS A 489 14.64 -1.70 -19.06
CA LYS A 489 16.10 -1.89 -19.18
C LYS A 489 16.77 -2.20 -17.84
N LEU A 490 17.84 -2.99 -17.85
CA LEU A 490 18.80 -3.06 -16.74
C LEU A 490 19.80 -1.91 -16.86
N ILE A 491 20.16 -1.32 -15.73
CA ILE A 491 21.20 -0.29 -15.65
C ILE A 491 22.31 -0.74 -14.70
N GLU A 492 23.52 -0.84 -15.25
CA GLU A 492 24.74 -1.13 -14.52
C GLU A 492 25.73 0.03 -14.66
N ASP A 493 26.50 0.32 -13.61
CA ASP A 493 27.67 1.19 -13.69
C ASP A 493 28.90 0.31 -13.90
N ILE A 494 29.57 0.48 -15.05
CA ILE A 494 30.77 -0.28 -15.39
C ILE A 494 31.88 0.73 -15.64
N ASN A 495 32.86 0.77 -14.74
CA ASN A 495 34.00 1.71 -14.79
C ASN A 495 33.60 3.19 -14.77
N GLY A 496 32.49 3.55 -14.12
CA GLY A 496 32.00 4.93 -14.05
C GLY A 496 31.15 5.34 -15.25
N GLU A 497 30.81 4.39 -16.14
CA GLU A 497 29.95 4.62 -17.30
C GLU A 497 28.67 3.81 -17.18
N GLU A 498 27.52 4.47 -17.40
CA GLU A 498 26.22 3.82 -17.40
C GLU A 498 26.09 2.87 -18.60
N HIS A 499 25.76 1.62 -18.34
CA HIS A 499 25.45 0.60 -19.35
C HIS A 499 23.97 0.22 -19.26
N ARG A 500 23.27 0.32 -20.39
CA ARG A 500 21.83 0.02 -20.54
C ARG A 500 21.65 -1.27 -21.31
N PHE A 501 20.90 -2.22 -20.74
CA PHE A 501 20.53 -3.47 -21.41
C PHE A 501 19.02 -3.52 -21.57
N MET A 502 18.56 -3.33 -22.79
CA MET A 502 17.15 -3.15 -23.13
C MET A 502 16.40 -4.49 -23.07
N ILE A 503 15.24 -4.49 -22.44
CA ILE A 503 14.37 -5.65 -22.26
C ILE A 503 13.11 -5.45 -23.07
N VAL A 504 12.76 -6.47 -23.86
CA VAL A 504 11.51 -6.55 -24.61
C VAL A 504 10.71 -7.71 -24.01
N PRO A 505 9.59 -7.43 -23.31
CA PRO A 505 8.70 -8.47 -22.80
C PRO A 505 8.12 -9.33 -23.92
N SER A 506 7.58 -10.50 -23.57
CA SER A 506 7.01 -11.44 -24.54
C SER A 506 5.57 -11.11 -24.95
N TYR A 507 4.95 -10.08 -24.38
CA TYR A 507 3.61 -9.60 -24.72
C TYR A 507 3.67 -8.33 -25.60
N GLN A 508 2.54 -7.98 -26.21
CA GLN A 508 2.37 -6.71 -26.94
C GLN A 508 1.23 -5.89 -26.32
N ILE A 509 1.41 -4.57 -26.23
CA ILE A 509 0.32 -3.66 -25.88
C ILE A 509 -0.28 -3.11 -27.17
N GLY A 510 -1.60 -3.13 -27.23
CA GLY A 510 -2.37 -2.67 -28.37
C GLY A 510 -3.66 -1.98 -27.94
N TYR A 511 -4.41 -1.53 -28.94
CA TYR A 511 -5.71 -0.93 -28.73
C TYR A 511 -6.63 -1.21 -29.92
N ASP A 512 -7.92 -1.20 -29.64
CA ASP A 512 -8.99 -1.16 -30.63
C ASP A 512 -10.15 -0.30 -30.10
N SER A 513 -11.28 -0.32 -30.81
CA SER A 513 -12.45 0.47 -30.41
C SER A 513 -13.03 0.07 -29.05
N ALA A 514 -12.81 -1.17 -28.59
CA ALA A 514 -13.31 -1.69 -27.31
C ALA A 514 -12.39 -1.37 -26.12
N GLY A 515 -11.12 -1.04 -26.38
CA GLY A 515 -10.21 -0.61 -25.33
C GLY A 515 -8.74 -0.87 -25.62
N GLY A 516 -7.92 -0.52 -24.64
CA GLY A 516 -6.51 -0.87 -24.56
C GLY A 516 -6.34 -2.29 -24.03
N PHE A 517 -5.47 -3.08 -24.64
CA PHE A 517 -5.28 -4.49 -24.31
C PHE A 517 -3.81 -4.90 -24.28
N VAL A 518 -3.55 -6.01 -23.60
CA VAL A 518 -2.36 -6.83 -23.80
C VAL A 518 -2.71 -8.02 -24.71
N GLU A 519 -1.80 -8.34 -25.62
CA GLU A 519 -1.90 -9.48 -26.53
C GLU A 519 -0.73 -10.44 -26.31
N TRP A 520 -1.06 -11.70 -26.10
CA TRP A 520 -0.15 -12.82 -25.86
C TRP A 520 -0.01 -13.70 -27.11
N ASP A 521 1.06 -14.48 -27.17
CA ASP A 521 1.26 -15.45 -28.25
C ASP A 521 0.81 -16.84 -27.79
N HIS A 522 -0.46 -17.14 -28.06
CA HIS A 522 -1.04 -18.45 -27.78
C HIS A 522 -0.99 -19.40 -28.99
N SER A 523 -0.08 -19.17 -29.96
CA SER A 523 0.02 -19.99 -31.18
C SER A 523 0.34 -21.46 -30.93
N THR A 524 1.04 -21.76 -29.84
CA THR A 524 1.31 -23.13 -29.37
C THR A 524 1.24 -23.20 -27.85
N GLU A 525 0.89 -24.38 -27.31
CA GLU A 525 0.87 -24.60 -25.86
C GLU A 525 2.25 -24.40 -25.21
N SER A 526 3.35 -24.67 -25.93
CA SER A 526 4.70 -24.43 -25.43
C SER A 526 5.02 -22.94 -25.27
N ILE A 527 4.65 -22.09 -26.25
CA ILE A 527 4.85 -20.64 -26.15
C ILE A 527 3.98 -20.06 -25.05
N LYS A 528 2.71 -20.47 -24.99
CA LYS A 528 1.78 -20.09 -23.94
C LYS A 528 2.28 -20.46 -22.54
N ALA A 529 2.82 -21.67 -22.36
CA ALA A 529 3.40 -22.10 -21.10
C ALA A 529 4.63 -21.26 -20.71
N ALA A 530 5.53 -21.00 -21.66
CA ALA A 530 6.72 -20.17 -21.42
C ALA A 530 6.35 -18.72 -21.06
N GLN A 531 5.39 -18.11 -21.76
CA GLN A 531 4.91 -16.76 -21.46
C GLN A 531 4.26 -16.68 -20.07
N ARG A 532 3.48 -17.70 -19.68
CA ARG A 532 2.91 -17.80 -18.32
C ARG A 532 3.98 -17.87 -17.24
N GLU A 533 5.05 -18.62 -17.48
CA GLU A 533 6.17 -18.70 -16.54
C GLU A 533 6.89 -17.34 -16.40
N GLN A 534 7.06 -16.64 -17.53
CA GLN A 534 7.69 -15.32 -17.65
C GLN A 534 6.80 -14.16 -17.18
N ASN A 535 5.50 -14.38 -16.99
CA ASN A 535 4.55 -13.35 -16.61
C ASN A 535 4.81 -12.86 -15.17
N GLY A 536 5.13 -11.57 -15.03
CA GLY A 536 5.51 -10.92 -13.79
C GLY A 536 6.99 -11.03 -13.39
N TYR A 537 7.77 -11.97 -13.95
CA TYR A 537 9.23 -12.01 -13.82
C TYR A 537 9.89 -12.67 -15.04
N LEU A 538 10.87 -11.99 -15.63
CA LEU A 538 11.60 -12.44 -16.80
C LEU A 538 12.98 -13.00 -16.43
N TYR A 539 13.39 -14.09 -17.08
CA TYR A 539 14.80 -14.46 -17.17
C TYR A 539 15.39 -13.84 -18.43
N VAL A 540 16.42 -13.02 -18.26
CA VAL A 540 17.09 -12.33 -19.37
C VAL A 540 18.58 -12.61 -19.36
N LYS A 541 19.18 -12.68 -20.54
CA LYS A 541 20.64 -12.73 -20.71
C LYS A 541 21.12 -11.52 -21.52
N LYS A 542 22.18 -10.87 -21.03
CA LYS A 542 22.75 -9.70 -21.72
C LYS A 542 23.44 -10.15 -23.01
N LEU A 543 23.31 -9.33 -24.05
CA LEU A 543 24.00 -9.51 -25.32
C LEU A 543 25.04 -8.41 -25.52
N THR A 544 25.96 -8.63 -26.45
CA THR A 544 26.94 -7.63 -26.87
C THR A 544 26.43 -6.75 -28.02
N ASP A 545 25.34 -7.17 -28.66
CA ASP A 545 24.76 -6.45 -29.78
C ASP A 545 24.15 -5.13 -29.30
N LYS A 546 24.36 -4.07 -30.09
CA LYS A 546 23.84 -2.74 -29.76
C LYS A 546 22.32 -2.71 -29.88
N TRP A 547 21.69 -1.96 -28.98
CA TRP A 547 20.27 -1.64 -29.12
C TRP A 547 20.05 -0.83 -30.40
N ILE A 548 19.06 -1.23 -31.20
CA ILE A 548 18.63 -0.46 -32.36
C ILE A 548 17.60 0.53 -31.85
N VAL A 549 18.00 1.80 -31.81
CA VAL A 549 17.15 2.88 -31.34
C VAL A 549 16.04 3.14 -32.35
N GLU A 550 14.82 3.22 -31.85
CA GLU A 550 13.58 3.51 -32.57
C GLU A 550 13.56 4.91 -33.20
N ASP A 551 12.81 5.04 -34.31
CA ASP A 551 12.61 6.31 -35.00
C ASP A 551 11.86 7.30 -34.10
N GLY A 552 12.30 8.57 -34.09
CA GLY A 552 11.72 9.60 -33.23
C GLY A 552 12.28 9.68 -31.80
N ALA A 553 13.19 8.78 -31.43
CA ALA A 553 13.89 8.83 -30.15
C ALA A 553 14.65 10.15 -29.91
N SER A 554 14.83 10.51 -28.64
CA SER A 554 15.64 11.67 -28.25
C SER A 554 17.10 11.51 -28.71
N GLU A 555 17.77 12.64 -28.96
CA GLU A 555 19.18 12.61 -29.39
C GLU A 555 20.11 12.02 -28.30
N ASP A 556 19.79 12.22 -27.02
CA ASP A 556 20.49 11.54 -25.92
C ASP A 556 20.39 10.03 -26.07
N TYR A 557 19.18 9.52 -26.29
CA TYR A 557 18.92 8.10 -26.38
C TYR A 557 19.58 7.46 -27.61
N LYS A 558 19.50 8.13 -28.77
CA LYS A 558 20.16 7.71 -30.02
C LYS A 558 21.68 7.61 -29.89
N ASN A 559 22.27 8.55 -29.17
CA ASN A 559 23.72 8.70 -29.08
C ASN A 559 24.31 8.09 -27.79
N HIS A 560 23.50 7.42 -26.97
CA HIS A 560 23.98 6.83 -25.72
C HIS A 560 25.03 5.74 -26.02
N PRO A 561 26.27 5.86 -25.49
CA PRO A 561 27.39 5.05 -25.94
C PRO A 561 27.26 3.55 -25.60
N HIS A 562 26.50 3.23 -24.55
CA HIS A 562 26.43 1.88 -23.98
C HIS A 562 25.00 1.36 -23.87
N SER A 563 24.31 1.22 -25.00
CA SER A 563 22.99 0.58 -25.06
C SER A 563 23.06 -0.74 -25.82
N TYR A 564 22.61 -1.83 -25.19
CA TYR A 564 22.72 -3.20 -25.69
C TYR A 564 21.39 -3.95 -25.60
N GLN A 565 21.29 -5.04 -26.36
CA GLN A 565 20.14 -5.93 -26.35
C GLN A 565 20.21 -6.93 -25.19
N THR A 566 19.06 -7.50 -24.84
CA THR A 566 18.94 -8.72 -24.04
C THR A 566 18.20 -9.78 -24.85
N GLU A 567 18.41 -11.06 -24.50
CA GLU A 567 17.58 -12.17 -24.94
C GLU A 567 16.73 -12.68 -23.77
N LEU A 568 15.45 -12.96 -24.01
CA LEU A 568 14.64 -13.75 -23.09
C LEU A 568 15.13 -15.20 -23.13
N ILE A 569 15.31 -15.80 -21.97
CA ILE A 569 15.72 -17.20 -21.83
C ILE A 569 14.74 -17.96 -20.95
N ASP A 570 14.74 -19.28 -21.07
CA ASP A 570 14.03 -20.15 -20.13
C ASP A 570 14.69 -20.08 -18.74
N SER A 571 13.96 -20.52 -17.72
CA SER A 571 14.53 -20.67 -16.37
C SER A 571 15.80 -21.53 -16.45
N PRO A 572 16.93 -21.10 -15.85
CA PRO A 572 18.18 -21.84 -15.94
C PRO A 572 18.20 -23.12 -15.08
N ASP A 573 17.21 -23.29 -14.20
CA ASP A 573 17.06 -24.38 -13.24
C ASP A 573 15.60 -24.48 -12.75
N ASP A 574 15.30 -25.49 -11.93
CA ASP A 574 13.98 -25.74 -11.36
C ASP A 574 13.70 -24.91 -10.08
N ILE A 575 14.52 -23.90 -9.78
CA ILE A 575 14.41 -23.13 -8.54
C ILE A 575 13.33 -22.05 -8.70
N VAL A 576 12.29 -22.13 -7.87
CA VAL A 576 11.31 -21.06 -7.71
C VAL A 576 11.94 -19.94 -6.89
N ARG A 577 12.10 -18.75 -7.49
CA ARG A 577 12.74 -17.59 -6.86
C ARG A 577 11.71 -16.57 -6.43
N VAL A 578 11.80 -16.12 -5.18
CA VAL A 578 10.90 -15.13 -4.57
C VAL A 578 11.73 -13.98 -4.01
N PRO A 579 11.43 -12.71 -4.34
CA PRO A 579 12.12 -11.58 -3.73
C PRO A 579 11.88 -11.59 -2.21
N ARG A 580 12.90 -11.24 -1.43
CA ARG A 580 12.73 -11.09 0.02
C ARG A 580 11.98 -9.78 0.32
N THR A 581 10.66 -9.88 0.42
CA THR A 581 9.79 -8.73 0.75
C THR A 581 9.67 -8.58 2.26
N ASN A 582 10.61 -7.85 2.88
CA ASN A 582 10.44 -7.42 4.27
C ASN A 582 9.54 -6.18 4.28
N HIS A 583 8.25 -6.40 4.49
CA HIS A 583 7.31 -5.29 4.55
C HIS A 583 7.34 -4.61 5.91
N GLN A 584 7.34 -3.28 5.85
CA GLN A 584 7.35 -2.42 7.01
C GLN A 584 6.31 -1.34 6.75
N PHE A 585 5.18 -1.45 7.43
CA PHE A 585 4.03 -0.57 7.27
C PHE A 585 4.03 0.49 8.36
N PHE A 586 3.75 1.72 7.98
CA PHE A 586 3.65 2.82 8.93
C PHE A 586 2.25 2.87 9.52
N ASN A 587 2.14 2.90 10.86
CA ASN A 587 0.85 3.25 11.46
C ASN A 587 0.69 4.75 11.39
N TYR A 588 -0.44 5.16 10.84
CA TYR A 588 -0.95 6.51 11.00
C TYR A 588 -1.58 6.60 12.38
N LYS A 589 -1.09 7.49 13.25
CA LYS A 589 -1.55 7.62 14.64
C LYS A 589 -2.45 8.85 14.80
N GLU A 590 -3.29 8.84 15.84
CA GLU A 590 -4.07 10.02 16.19
C GLU A 590 -3.14 11.17 16.64
N ARG A 591 -3.45 12.39 16.20
CA ARG A 591 -2.66 13.58 16.51
C ARG A 591 -2.90 14.07 17.94
N ASP A 592 -1.86 14.58 18.59
CA ASP A 592 -1.99 15.25 19.89
C ASP A 592 -2.51 16.68 19.72
N VAL A 593 -3.80 16.85 19.97
CA VAL A 593 -4.52 18.12 19.82
C VAL A 593 -4.19 19.14 20.92
N THR A 594 -3.40 18.77 21.94
CA THR A 594 -2.84 19.75 22.89
C THR A 594 -1.75 20.58 22.23
N HIS A 595 -1.14 20.08 21.16
CA HIS A 595 -0.21 20.84 20.35
C HIS A 595 -0.94 21.88 19.48
N PRO A 596 -0.48 23.14 19.43
CA PRO A 596 -1.15 24.19 18.69
C PRO A 596 -1.28 23.94 17.18
N ASP A 597 -0.39 23.13 16.60
CA ASP A 597 -0.44 22.81 15.16
C ASP A 597 -1.44 21.70 14.82
N PHE A 598 -2.13 21.09 15.78
CA PHE A 598 -3.07 19.99 15.51
C PHE A 598 -4.46 20.24 16.11
N LYS A 599 -4.78 21.48 16.47
CA LYS A 599 -6.05 21.85 17.11
C LYS A 599 -7.28 21.54 16.25
N ASN A 600 -7.16 21.63 14.92
CA ASN A 600 -8.28 21.37 14.02
C ASN A 600 -8.69 19.89 13.99
N TRP A 601 -7.84 19.00 14.51
CA TRP A 601 -8.12 17.57 14.71
C TRP A 601 -8.83 17.24 16.02
N ASP A 602 -9.29 18.23 16.80
CA ASP A 602 -10.01 17.98 18.05
C ASP A 602 -11.20 17.03 17.88
N THR A 603 -11.07 15.85 18.50
CA THR A 603 -12.07 14.78 18.53
C THR A 603 -12.86 14.73 19.84
N SER A 604 -12.72 15.73 20.71
CA SER A 604 -13.40 15.79 22.01
C SER A 604 -14.91 15.60 21.88
N GLY A 605 -15.45 14.64 22.62
CA GLY A 605 -16.88 14.31 22.61
C GLY A 605 -17.37 13.54 21.37
N LYS A 606 -16.49 13.15 20.44
CA LYS A 606 -16.84 12.31 19.29
C LYS A 606 -16.64 10.84 19.59
N THR A 607 -17.55 10.00 19.09
CA THR A 607 -17.43 8.54 19.13
C THR A 607 -16.37 8.08 18.12
N ARG A 608 -15.46 7.21 18.57
CA ARG A 608 -14.48 6.52 17.73
C ARG A 608 -15.10 5.23 17.19
N TYR A 609 -14.96 5.01 15.90
CA TYR A 609 -15.38 3.81 15.19
C TYR A 609 -14.13 3.12 14.63
N GLN A 610 -14.17 1.80 14.53
CA GLN A 610 -13.04 0.99 14.07
C GLN A 610 -13.50 -0.01 13.03
N GLU A 611 -12.72 -0.14 11.96
CA GLU A 611 -12.93 -1.15 10.92
C GLU A 611 -11.65 -1.96 10.71
N ASN A 612 -11.80 -3.27 10.50
CA ASN A 612 -10.72 -4.15 10.09
C ASN A 612 -10.63 -4.14 8.56
N LEU A 613 -9.49 -3.69 8.02
CA LEU A 613 -9.23 -3.71 6.59
C LEU A 613 -8.66 -5.07 6.17
N GLN A 614 -8.87 -5.47 4.92
CA GLN A 614 -8.40 -6.78 4.44
C GLN A 614 -6.87 -6.89 4.35
N ASN A 615 -6.17 -5.76 4.34
CA ASN A 615 -4.71 -5.71 4.47
C ASN A 615 -4.22 -6.03 5.91
N GLY A 616 -5.15 -6.24 6.85
CA GLY A 616 -4.95 -6.57 8.26
C GLY A 616 -4.57 -5.39 9.17
N SER A 617 -4.77 -4.16 8.69
CA SER A 617 -4.77 -2.98 9.56
C SER A 617 -6.15 -2.69 10.15
N ILE A 618 -6.15 -1.92 11.24
CA ILE A 618 -7.36 -1.38 11.88
C ILE A 618 -7.40 0.12 11.60
N ALA A 619 -8.43 0.58 10.89
CA ALA A 619 -8.67 2.00 10.69
C ALA A 619 -9.60 2.53 11.79
N THR A 620 -9.15 3.55 12.54
CA THR A 620 -9.99 4.29 13.48
C THR A 620 -10.42 5.61 12.85
N TYR A 621 -11.71 5.90 12.91
CA TYR A 621 -12.28 7.12 12.33
C TYR A 621 -13.33 7.74 13.24
N VAL A 622 -13.61 9.02 13.01
CA VAL A 622 -14.67 9.77 13.68
C VAL A 622 -15.48 10.52 12.64
N TRP A 623 -16.73 10.85 13.00
CA TRP A 623 -17.60 11.62 12.13
C TRP A 623 -17.49 13.12 12.42
N PHE A 624 -17.27 13.89 11.36
CA PHE A 624 -17.33 15.35 11.37
C PHE A 624 -18.54 15.81 10.58
N LYS A 625 -19.20 16.87 11.04
CA LYS A 625 -19.99 17.68 10.12
C LYS A 625 -19.04 18.18 9.03
N PHE A 626 -19.44 18.17 7.76
CA PHE A 626 -18.51 18.42 6.64
C PHE A 626 -17.67 19.68 6.85
N ILE A 627 -18.29 20.79 7.24
CA ILE A 627 -17.58 22.07 7.48
C ILE A 627 -16.71 22.11 8.74
N GLU A 628 -16.84 21.12 9.62
CA GLU A 628 -16.06 21.00 10.84
C GLU A 628 -14.88 20.03 10.70
N GLN A 629 -14.71 19.39 9.54
CA GLN A 629 -13.57 18.51 9.30
C GLN A 629 -12.25 19.32 9.32
N PRO A 630 -11.11 18.70 9.70
CA PRO A 630 -9.86 19.41 9.96
C PRO A 630 -9.42 20.34 8.83
N ALA A 631 -9.50 19.87 7.57
CA ALA A 631 -9.04 20.64 6.43
C ALA A 631 -9.93 21.87 6.10
N VAL A 632 -11.24 21.82 6.35
CA VAL A 632 -12.13 22.98 6.19
C VAL A 632 -11.92 23.99 7.32
N LYS A 633 -11.70 23.52 8.56
CA LYS A 633 -11.29 24.39 9.69
C LYS A 633 -9.96 25.07 9.40
N THR A 634 -9.01 24.35 8.83
CA THR A 634 -7.73 24.92 8.34
C THR A 634 -7.98 25.99 7.29
N ALA A 635 -8.83 25.72 6.30
CA ALA A 635 -9.14 26.70 5.26
C ALA A 635 -9.73 27.99 5.87
N LYS A 636 -10.60 27.88 6.87
CA LYS A 636 -11.08 29.02 7.67
C LYS A 636 -10.01 29.72 8.49
N GLN A 637 -9.11 28.95 9.12
CA GLN A 637 -7.99 29.51 9.87
C GLN A 637 -7.06 30.33 8.96
N ASN A 638 -6.79 29.83 7.76
CA ASN A 638 -5.89 30.47 6.80
C ASN A 638 -6.56 31.62 6.04
N HIS A 639 -7.86 31.50 5.75
CA HIS A 639 -8.65 32.43 4.94
C HIS A 639 -10.00 32.78 5.59
N PRO A 640 -10.01 33.39 6.79
CA PRO A 640 -11.25 33.72 7.48
C PRO A 640 -12.11 34.74 6.72
N GLU A 641 -11.51 35.51 5.81
CA GLU A 641 -12.21 36.42 4.91
C GLU A 641 -13.01 35.70 3.81
N THR A 642 -12.62 34.46 3.49
CA THR A 642 -13.26 33.64 2.46
C THR A 642 -14.25 32.66 3.11
N TYR A 643 -13.83 31.97 4.16
CA TYR A 643 -14.65 30.97 4.86
C TYR A 643 -15.44 31.59 6.01
N THR A 644 -16.32 32.52 5.68
CA THR A 644 -17.24 33.14 6.64
C THR A 644 -18.27 32.13 7.14
N ASP A 645 -18.93 32.43 8.26
CA ASP A 645 -19.97 31.54 8.79
C ASP A 645 -21.11 31.37 7.77
N GLU A 646 -21.49 32.44 7.06
CA GLU A 646 -22.52 32.39 6.02
C GLU A 646 -22.14 31.47 4.87
N TYR A 647 -20.90 31.57 4.35
CA TYR A 647 -20.46 30.70 3.26
C TYR A 647 -20.34 29.24 3.72
N LEU A 648 -19.87 28.99 4.94
CA LEU A 648 -19.80 27.63 5.48
C LEU A 648 -21.19 27.01 5.66
N GLU A 649 -22.19 27.79 6.07
CA GLU A 649 -23.58 27.31 6.11
C GLU A 649 -24.12 26.93 4.72
N GLU A 650 -23.83 27.74 3.69
CA GLU A 650 -24.17 27.40 2.31
C GLU A 650 -23.45 26.15 1.81
N LEU A 651 -22.12 26.08 2.01
CA LEU A 651 -21.30 24.95 1.62
C LEU A 651 -21.80 23.66 2.25
N GLN A 652 -22.14 23.71 3.55
CA GLN A 652 -22.75 22.59 4.25
C GLN A 652 -24.06 22.15 3.58
N ALA A 653 -24.96 23.08 3.26
CA ALA A 653 -26.23 22.75 2.61
C ALA A 653 -26.03 22.11 1.22
N TYR A 654 -25.04 22.56 0.45
CA TYR A 654 -24.72 21.93 -0.83
C TYR A 654 -24.20 20.50 -0.67
N ILE A 655 -23.38 20.24 0.35
CA ILE A 655 -22.92 18.89 0.68
C ILE A 655 -24.07 18.00 1.18
N GLU A 656 -25.02 18.55 1.93
CA GLU A 656 -26.23 17.84 2.34
C GLU A 656 -27.08 17.42 1.13
N ASN A 657 -27.25 18.31 0.14
CA ASN A 657 -27.93 17.96 -1.12
C ASN A 657 -27.16 16.86 -1.88
N LEU A 658 -25.83 16.96 -1.92
CA LEU A 658 -24.96 15.98 -2.58
C LEU A 658 -25.11 14.61 -1.93
N HIS A 659 -24.94 14.51 -0.60
CA HIS A 659 -25.08 13.26 0.13
C HIS A 659 -26.47 12.66 -0.02
N THR A 660 -27.53 13.48 0.03
CA THR A 660 -28.90 12.99 -0.17
C THR A 660 -29.05 12.31 -1.53
N THR A 661 -28.58 12.97 -2.59
CA THR A 661 -28.72 12.48 -3.96
C THR A 661 -27.83 11.25 -4.21
N VAL A 662 -26.55 11.32 -3.81
CA VAL A 662 -25.58 10.23 -3.95
C VAL A 662 -26.05 8.99 -3.18
N ASN A 663 -26.51 9.14 -1.93
CA ASN A 663 -26.91 8.00 -1.12
C ASN A 663 -28.18 7.31 -1.62
N GLN A 664 -29.07 8.05 -2.28
CA GLN A 664 -30.25 7.48 -2.92
C GLN A 664 -29.94 6.78 -4.25
N SER A 665 -28.93 7.25 -4.97
CA SER A 665 -28.62 6.80 -6.33
C SER A 665 -27.55 5.72 -6.37
N SER A 666 -26.65 5.67 -5.39
CA SER A 666 -25.63 4.63 -5.29
C SER A 666 -26.28 3.29 -4.92
N LEU A 667 -26.23 2.35 -5.85
CA LEU A 667 -26.86 1.03 -5.79
C LEU A 667 -25.81 -0.07 -5.84
N SER A 668 -26.00 -1.14 -5.07
CA SER A 668 -25.19 -2.34 -5.22
C SER A 668 -25.53 -3.08 -6.52
N ASN A 669 -24.52 -3.46 -7.29
CA ASN A 669 -24.67 -4.14 -8.57
C ASN A 669 -25.64 -3.44 -9.54
N PRO A 670 -25.37 -2.18 -9.90
CA PRO A 670 -26.29 -1.46 -10.75
C PRO A 670 -26.30 -2.14 -12.13
N GLY A 671 -27.49 -2.40 -12.70
CA GLY A 671 -27.60 -2.99 -14.03
C GLY A 671 -27.26 -2.03 -15.17
N GLU A 672 -26.80 -0.83 -14.82
CA GLU A 672 -26.75 0.38 -15.64
C GLU A 672 -25.84 1.41 -14.94
N PRO A 673 -25.11 2.30 -15.65
CA PRO A 673 -24.28 3.33 -15.01
C PRO A 673 -25.09 4.30 -14.16
N ILE A 674 -24.48 4.77 -13.06
CA ILE A 674 -25.13 5.68 -12.09
C ILE A 674 -24.45 7.05 -12.04
N PHE A 675 -23.12 7.09 -12.11
CA PHE A 675 -22.35 8.33 -12.00
C PHE A 675 -21.40 8.56 -13.18
N ILE A 676 -20.71 7.51 -13.63
CA ILE A 676 -19.76 7.58 -14.74
C ILE A 676 -20.36 6.79 -15.89
N ASN A 677 -20.65 7.45 -16.99
CA ASN A 677 -21.26 6.77 -18.13
C ASN A 677 -20.26 5.77 -18.74
N TYR A 678 -20.74 4.59 -19.12
CA TYR A 678 -19.98 3.62 -19.93
C TYR A 678 -20.89 2.93 -20.95
N ARG A 679 -22.09 3.47 -21.19
CA ARG A 679 -23.08 2.89 -22.11
C ARG A 679 -22.84 3.32 -23.54
N GLY A 680 -23.14 2.40 -24.46
CA GLY A 680 -23.24 2.67 -25.89
C GLY A 680 -21.89 2.81 -26.58
N GLY A 681 -20.79 2.91 -25.83
CA GLY A 681 -19.44 2.71 -26.31
C GLY A 681 -19.16 1.24 -26.62
N PRO A 682 -18.12 0.94 -27.42
CA PRO A 682 -17.71 -0.43 -27.65
C PRO A 682 -17.13 -1.04 -26.37
N ASN A 683 -17.48 -2.30 -26.09
CA ASN A 683 -17.12 -2.97 -24.84
C ASN A 683 -16.17 -4.15 -25.09
N PRO A 684 -15.25 -4.45 -24.15
CA PRO A 684 -14.42 -5.65 -24.18
C PRO A 684 -15.26 -6.94 -24.35
N ASP A 685 -15.04 -7.66 -25.44
CA ASP A 685 -15.78 -8.88 -25.83
C ASP A 685 -17.32 -8.74 -25.89
N ASP A 686 -17.84 -7.54 -26.18
CA ASP A 686 -19.28 -7.27 -26.25
C ASP A 686 -20.01 -7.52 -24.91
N LYS A 687 -19.33 -7.23 -23.79
CA LYS A 687 -19.84 -7.42 -22.43
C LYS A 687 -19.60 -6.21 -21.55
N ASP A 688 -20.60 -5.88 -20.73
CA ASP A 688 -20.47 -4.84 -19.73
C ASP A 688 -19.43 -5.21 -18.66
N PRO A 689 -18.73 -4.21 -18.08
CA PRO A 689 -17.73 -4.45 -17.06
C PRO A 689 -18.35 -5.05 -15.79
N HIS A 690 -17.75 -6.12 -15.26
CA HIS A 690 -18.02 -6.54 -13.87
C HIS A 690 -17.41 -5.49 -12.95
N LEU A 691 -18.24 -4.66 -12.30
CA LEU A 691 -17.72 -3.64 -11.41
C LEU A 691 -17.00 -4.29 -10.21
N ALA A 692 -15.84 -3.74 -9.85
CA ALA A 692 -15.05 -4.18 -8.72
C ALA A 692 -15.73 -3.79 -7.41
N LYS A 693 -15.69 -4.69 -6.43
CA LYS A 693 -16.09 -4.41 -5.06
C LYS A 693 -14.98 -3.70 -4.30
N VAL A 694 -15.35 -2.72 -3.48
CA VAL A 694 -14.45 -2.02 -2.56
C VAL A 694 -14.16 -2.94 -1.37
N ASP A 695 -12.98 -2.80 -0.75
CA ASP A 695 -12.69 -3.47 0.53
C ASP A 695 -13.85 -3.20 1.51
N PRO A 696 -14.53 -4.24 2.02
CA PRO A 696 -15.69 -4.06 2.88
C PRO A 696 -15.37 -3.25 4.14
N GLY A 697 -14.13 -3.27 4.65
CA GLY A 697 -13.71 -2.45 5.78
C GLY A 697 -13.61 -0.95 5.47
N GLN A 698 -13.65 -0.56 4.20
CA GLN A 698 -13.77 0.85 3.81
C GLN A 698 -15.22 1.31 3.61
N LEU A 699 -16.19 0.39 3.58
CA LEU A 699 -17.60 0.71 3.42
C LEU A 699 -18.27 0.88 4.79
N VAL A 700 -18.54 2.13 5.17
CA VAL A 700 -19.08 2.47 6.49
C VAL A 700 -20.53 2.87 6.44
N SER A 701 -21.25 2.54 7.52
CA SER A 701 -22.63 2.97 7.73
C SER A 701 -22.66 4.22 8.61
N ALA A 702 -23.39 5.25 8.16
CA ALA A 702 -23.59 6.46 8.93
C ALA A 702 -24.41 6.16 10.20
N PRO A 703 -23.97 6.63 11.39
CA PRO A 703 -24.78 6.61 12.60
C PRO A 703 -26.08 7.41 12.42
N ALA A 704 -27.07 7.11 13.26
CA ALA A 704 -28.34 7.82 13.25
C ALA A 704 -28.14 9.34 13.42
N GLY A 705 -28.63 10.11 12.43
CA GLY A 705 -28.51 11.57 12.36
C GLY A 705 -27.30 12.08 11.57
N PHE A 706 -26.39 11.21 11.12
CA PHE A 706 -25.19 11.57 10.35
C PHE A 706 -25.27 11.15 8.87
N GLU A 707 -26.44 10.68 8.42
CA GLU A 707 -26.66 10.13 7.08
C GLU A 707 -26.48 11.14 5.94
N VAL A 708 -26.49 12.43 6.26
CA VAL A 708 -26.40 13.55 5.31
C VAL A 708 -25.59 14.69 5.93
N GLY A 709 -24.66 15.29 5.19
CA GLY A 709 -23.85 16.43 5.66
C GLY A 709 -22.70 16.12 6.62
N TYR A 710 -22.50 14.85 7.00
CA TYR A 710 -21.39 14.41 7.83
C TYR A 710 -20.47 13.49 7.03
N VAL A 711 -19.18 13.48 7.38
CA VAL A 711 -18.16 12.66 6.73
C VAL A 711 -17.33 11.90 7.77
N PRO A 712 -16.99 10.63 7.49
CA PRO A 712 -16.08 9.85 8.32
C PRO A 712 -14.63 10.19 7.96
N VAL A 713 -13.86 10.67 8.94
CA VAL A 713 -12.45 11.02 8.76
C VAL A 713 -11.59 10.05 9.57
N VAL A 714 -10.67 9.36 8.88
CA VAL A 714 -9.70 8.47 9.49
C VAL A 714 -8.71 9.28 10.34
N ILE A 715 -8.58 8.90 11.61
CA ILE A 715 -7.70 9.55 12.59
C ILE A 715 -6.52 8.65 12.99
N SER A 716 -6.63 7.33 12.81
CA SER A 716 -5.50 6.40 12.89
C SER A 716 -5.70 5.18 11.98
N VAL A 717 -4.61 4.58 11.54
CA VAL A 717 -4.54 3.28 10.86
C VAL A 717 -3.42 2.51 11.52
N TYR A 718 -3.75 1.38 12.14
CA TYR A 718 -2.84 0.58 12.93
C TYR A 718 -2.53 -0.75 12.25
N TYR A 719 -1.24 -1.05 12.06
CA TYR A 719 -0.72 -2.37 11.79
C TYR A 719 -0.05 -2.96 13.05
N PRO A 720 -0.08 -4.29 13.23
CA PRO A 720 0.60 -4.96 14.32
C PRO A 720 2.10 -4.66 14.40
N PRO A 721 2.73 -4.65 15.59
CA PRO A 721 4.12 -4.20 15.74
C PRO A 721 5.17 -5.08 15.04
N ALA A 722 4.84 -6.29 14.61
CA ALA A 722 5.78 -7.15 13.90
C ALA A 722 5.92 -6.82 12.41
N VAL A 723 4.92 -6.13 11.84
CA VAL A 723 4.93 -5.67 10.45
C VAL A 723 4.98 -4.15 10.35
N SER A 724 5.14 -3.47 11.50
CA SER A 724 5.20 -2.02 11.60
C SER A 724 6.51 -1.57 12.23
N GLU A 725 7.20 -0.65 11.57
CA GLU A 725 8.42 -0.02 12.07
C GLU A 725 8.19 1.34 12.73
N ASN A 726 7.09 1.46 13.47
CA ASN A 726 6.93 2.59 14.38
C ASN A 726 7.80 2.38 15.62
N GLY A 727 9.11 2.60 15.46
CA GLY A 727 10.03 2.73 16.58
C GLY A 727 9.51 3.75 17.60
N ALA A 728 9.98 3.65 18.84
CA ALA A 728 9.85 4.74 19.80
C ALA A 728 10.71 5.93 19.31
N GLY A 729 10.16 6.73 18.39
CA GLY A 729 10.82 7.86 17.76
C GLY A 729 10.69 7.87 16.24
N MET A 730 10.42 9.04 15.67
CA MET A 730 10.40 9.31 14.23
C MET A 730 11.78 9.03 13.61
N ILE A 731 11.89 8.16 12.60
CA ILE A 731 13.20 7.62 12.16
C ILE A 731 13.94 8.51 11.14
N THR A 732 13.28 9.48 10.49
CA THR A 732 13.91 10.28 9.41
C THR A 732 13.36 11.69 9.38
N GLU A 733 14.20 12.75 9.47
CA GLU A 733 13.82 14.16 9.23
C GLU A 733 13.05 14.29 7.90
N PRO A 734 12.01 15.14 7.81
CA PRO A 734 11.31 15.33 6.54
C PRO A 734 12.29 15.99 5.55
N HIS A 735 11.81 16.32 4.34
CA HIS A 735 12.54 17.22 3.45
C HIS A 735 13.14 18.38 4.25
N HIS A 736 14.39 18.76 3.99
CA HIS A 736 15.12 19.73 4.81
C HIS A 736 14.39 21.09 4.98
N ASP A 737 13.53 21.46 4.02
CA ASP A 737 12.64 22.64 4.09
C ASP A 737 11.43 22.47 5.02
N CYS A 738 11.10 21.22 5.37
CA CYS A 738 10.11 20.86 6.38
C CYS A 738 10.74 20.71 7.77
N SER A 739 11.91 21.32 8.02
CA SER A 739 12.50 21.33 9.36
C SER A 739 11.59 22.07 10.35
N ASN A 740 11.26 21.42 11.46
CA ASN A 740 10.46 22.04 12.51
C ASN A 740 11.19 21.86 13.85
N ALA A 741 11.53 22.97 14.50
CA ALA A 741 12.14 23.04 15.83
C ALA A 741 11.13 22.73 16.96
N THR A 742 9.97 22.13 16.64
CA THR A 742 8.79 22.08 17.51
C THR A 742 7.95 20.84 17.18
N TRP A 743 8.48 19.66 17.51
CA TRP A 743 7.70 18.42 17.52
C TRP A 743 7.38 18.05 18.97
N THR A 744 6.24 17.40 19.20
CA THR A 744 5.97 16.69 20.46
C THR A 744 5.96 15.19 20.19
N ASP A 745 6.65 14.44 21.04
CA ASP A 745 6.69 12.97 21.03
C ASP A 745 5.47 12.35 21.74
N THR A 746 4.43 13.16 22.00
CA THR A 746 3.24 12.75 22.74
C THR A 746 2.21 12.20 21.78
N TYR A 747 2.03 10.89 21.84
CA TYR A 747 0.95 10.17 21.19
C TYR A 747 -0.06 9.76 22.26
N HIS A 748 -1.35 9.76 21.92
CA HIS A 748 -2.26 8.88 22.64
C HIS A 748 -1.90 7.44 22.26
N PRO A 749 -1.67 6.52 23.21
CA PRO A 749 -1.58 5.11 22.86
C PRO A 749 -2.89 4.74 22.15
N ASP A 750 -2.77 4.03 21.03
CA ASP A 750 -3.91 3.29 20.51
C ASP A 750 -4.45 2.46 21.68
N ILE A 751 -5.76 2.61 21.90
CA ILE A 751 -6.49 2.20 23.11
C ILE A 751 -6.01 0.83 23.57
N GLU A 752 -5.72 0.69 24.88
CA GLU A 752 -5.39 -0.56 25.55
C GLU A 752 -6.34 -1.67 25.05
N GLN A 753 -5.78 -2.65 24.33
CA GLN A 753 -6.53 -3.79 23.79
C GLN A 753 -7.25 -4.51 24.95
N ILE A 754 -8.56 -4.73 24.76
CA ILE A 754 -9.38 -5.62 25.58
C ILE A 754 -9.13 -7.06 25.14
#